data_AF-A0A6D0FR50-F1
#
_entry.id   AF-A0A6D0FR50-F1
#
_cell.length_a   1.000
_cell.length_b   1.000
_cell.length_c   1.000
_cell.angle_alpha   90.00
_cell.angle_beta   90.00
_cell.angle_gamma   90.00
#
_symmetry.space_group_name_H-M   'P 1'
#
loop_
_entity.id
_entity.type
_entity.pdbx_description
1 polymer ?
#
loop_
_entity_poly.entity_id
_entity_poly.type
_entity_poly.pdbx_seq_one_letter_code
_entity_poly.pdbx_strand_id
1 'polypeptide(L)'
;MKTVVFAYHDMGCLGIEALLSAGYEISAIFTHTDNPGEKAFYSSVARLAAERGIPVYAPDNVNHPLWVERIAQLSPEVIFSFYYRHLICDEILQLAPRGAFNLHGSLLPKYRGRAPLNWVLVNGETETGVTLHRMVKRADAGAIVAQLRVAIAPDDIAITLHHKLCHAARQLLEQTLPAIKHGNILEIAQRENEATCFGRRTPDDSFLEWHKPASVLHNMVRAVADPWPGAFSYVGNQKFTVWSSRVHPHASKALPGSVISVAPLLIACGDGALEIVTGQAGDGITMQGSQLAQTLGLVQGSRLNSQPACAARRRTRVLILGVNGFIGNHLTERLLREDHYEVYGLDIGSDAINRFLNHPHFHFVEGDISIHSEWIEYHVKKCDVVLPLVAIATPIEYTRNPLRVFELDFEENLRIIRYCVKYRKRIIFPSTSEVYGMCSDKYFDEDHSNLIVGPVNKPRWIYSVSKQLLDRVIWAYGEKEGLQFTLFRPFNWMGPRLDNLNAARIGSSRAITQLILNLVEGSPIKLIDGGKQKRCFTDIRDGIEALYRIIENAGNRCDGEIINIGNPENEASIEELGEMLLASFEKHPLRHYFPPFAGFRVVESSSYYGKGYQDVEHRKPSIRNARRCLNWEPKIDMQETIDETLDFFLRTVDLTDKPS
;
A
#
# COMPACT_ATOMS: atom_id res chain seq x y z
N MET A 1 1.38 10.34 -42.82
CA MET A 1 0.82 9.56 -41.70
C MET A 1 0.40 10.53 -40.62
N LYS A 2 -0.86 10.42 -40.21
CA LYS A 2 -1.46 11.19 -39.13
C LYS A 2 -1.13 10.56 -37.77
N THR A 3 -0.77 11.36 -36.77
CA THR A 3 -0.37 10.84 -35.45
C THR A 3 -0.87 11.68 -34.29
N VAL A 4 -1.07 11.00 -33.15
CA VAL A 4 -1.26 11.61 -31.83
C VAL A 4 -0.03 11.28 -30.99
N VAL A 5 0.54 12.29 -30.34
CA VAL A 5 1.82 12.18 -29.63
C VAL A 5 1.61 12.40 -28.13
N PHE A 6 2.20 11.55 -27.32
CA PHE A 6 2.28 11.67 -25.88
C PHE A 6 3.72 12.01 -25.53
N ALA A 7 3.99 13.23 -25.07
CA ALA A 7 5.36 13.73 -24.97
C ALA A 7 5.59 14.59 -23.73
N TYR A 8 6.79 14.50 -23.17
CA TYR A 8 7.24 15.36 -22.08
C TYR A 8 8.76 15.55 -22.10
N HIS A 9 9.24 16.67 -21.54
CA HIS A 9 10.67 16.96 -21.41
C HIS A 9 11.40 17.07 -22.77
N ASP A 10 12.73 17.17 -22.74
CA ASP A 10 13.59 17.24 -23.95
C ASP A 10 13.39 16.09 -24.92
N MET A 11 13.18 14.86 -24.42
CA MET A 11 12.88 13.68 -25.25
C MET A 11 11.55 13.82 -26.00
N GLY A 12 10.56 14.44 -25.35
CA GLY A 12 9.31 14.85 -26.00
C GLY A 12 9.54 15.87 -27.09
N CYS A 13 10.29 16.94 -26.81
CA CYS A 13 10.56 18.00 -27.78
C CYS A 13 11.32 17.47 -29.01
N LEU A 14 12.44 16.76 -28.81
CA LEU A 14 13.21 16.20 -29.91
C LEU A 14 12.41 15.16 -30.71
N GLY A 15 11.54 14.40 -30.05
CA GLY A 15 10.68 13.43 -30.71
C GLY A 15 9.64 14.08 -31.60
N ILE A 16 9.01 15.17 -31.13
CA ILE A 16 8.09 15.99 -31.93
C ILE A 16 8.81 16.60 -33.13
N GLU A 17 9.99 17.18 -32.93
CA GLU A 17 10.79 17.76 -34.02
C GLU A 17 11.17 16.71 -35.07
N ALA A 18 11.60 15.52 -34.64
CA ALA A 18 11.95 14.43 -35.54
C ALA A 18 10.73 13.93 -36.35
N LEU A 19 9.55 13.84 -35.72
CA LEU A 19 8.30 13.50 -36.41
C LEU A 19 7.93 14.53 -37.48
N LEU A 20 8.01 15.83 -37.15
CA LEU A 20 7.72 16.90 -38.11
C LEU A 20 8.69 16.86 -39.29
N SER A 21 9.99 16.69 -39.03
CA SER A 21 11.03 16.57 -40.07
C SER A 21 10.84 15.34 -40.96
N ALA A 22 10.35 14.22 -40.41
CA ALA A 22 9.98 13.03 -41.16
C ALA A 22 8.64 13.17 -41.93
N GLY A 23 7.99 14.33 -41.85
CA GLY A 23 6.74 14.67 -42.54
C GLY A 23 5.53 13.92 -41.99
N TYR A 24 5.48 13.68 -40.68
CA TYR A 24 4.26 13.27 -39.99
C TYR A 24 3.33 14.47 -39.77
N GLU A 25 2.03 14.22 -39.83
CA GLU A 25 1.02 15.21 -39.45
C GLU A 25 0.62 14.96 -37.99
N ILE A 26 1.05 15.83 -37.08
CA ILE A 26 0.73 15.71 -35.65
C ILE A 26 -0.61 16.40 -35.39
N SER A 27 -1.64 15.62 -35.08
CA SER A 27 -3.01 16.12 -34.88
C SER A 27 -3.24 16.69 -33.49
N ALA A 28 -2.59 16.11 -32.48
CA ALA A 28 -2.62 16.60 -31.11
C ALA A 28 -1.41 16.08 -30.33
N ILE A 29 -1.01 16.84 -29.31
CA ILE A 29 0.02 16.47 -28.35
C ILE A 29 -0.61 16.39 -26.95
N PHE A 30 -0.35 15.32 -26.23
CA PHE A 30 -0.68 15.16 -24.81
C PHE A 30 0.60 15.25 -23.98
N THR A 31 0.57 16.11 -22.96
CA THR A 31 1.72 16.42 -22.11
C THR A 31 1.30 16.55 -20.64
N HIS A 32 2.20 17.03 -19.76
CA HIS A 32 1.93 17.25 -18.34
C HIS A 32 2.15 18.71 -17.97
N THR A 33 1.54 19.17 -16.88
CA THR A 33 1.94 20.41 -16.21
C THR A 33 3.26 20.20 -15.46
N ASP A 34 4.11 21.23 -15.42
CA ASP A 34 5.38 21.16 -14.69
C ASP A 34 5.14 21.00 -13.17
N ASN A 35 5.89 20.09 -12.54
CA ASN A 35 5.79 19.84 -11.11
C ASN A 35 6.63 20.87 -10.33
N PRO A 36 6.06 21.66 -9.39
CA PRO A 36 6.81 22.63 -8.60
C PRO A 36 7.89 22.01 -7.70
N GLY A 37 7.80 20.71 -7.41
CA GLY A 37 8.82 19.97 -6.66
C GLY A 37 10.04 19.51 -7.47
N GLU A 38 10.06 19.77 -8.79
CA GLU A 38 11.17 19.44 -9.68
C GLU A 38 11.82 20.71 -10.22
N LYS A 39 13.15 20.74 -10.34
CA LYS A 39 13.83 21.82 -11.05
C LYS A 39 13.48 21.73 -12.53
N ALA A 40 12.82 22.75 -13.08
CA ALA A 40 12.47 22.82 -14.49
C ALA A 40 13.70 23.20 -15.35
N PHE A 41 14.63 22.25 -15.53
CA PHE A 41 15.81 22.43 -16.37
C PHE A 41 15.56 22.09 -17.85
N TYR A 42 14.37 21.59 -18.16
CA TYR A 42 14.05 20.94 -19.42
C TYR A 42 13.18 21.77 -20.35
N SER A 43 13.22 21.42 -21.63
CA SER A 43 12.41 22.04 -22.66
C SER A 43 10.92 21.73 -22.48
N SER A 44 10.07 22.73 -22.72
CA SER A 44 8.62 22.59 -22.60
C SER A 44 7.99 22.10 -23.89
N VAL A 45 7.39 20.91 -23.84
CA VAL A 45 6.61 20.34 -24.95
C VAL A 45 5.39 21.21 -25.27
N ALA A 46 4.73 21.77 -24.27
CA ALA A 46 3.59 22.66 -24.46
C ALA A 46 3.97 23.93 -25.24
N ARG A 47 5.15 24.51 -24.93
CA ARG A 47 5.68 25.67 -25.66
C ARG A 47 5.98 25.31 -27.10
N LEU A 48 6.68 24.21 -27.35
CA LEU A 48 6.98 23.74 -28.71
C LEU A 48 5.70 23.50 -29.51
N ALA A 49 4.70 22.86 -28.92
CA ALA A 49 3.42 22.62 -29.57
C ALA A 49 2.73 23.94 -29.98
N ALA A 50 2.70 24.92 -29.07
CA ALA A 50 2.14 26.24 -29.35
C ALA A 50 2.88 26.99 -30.46
N GLU A 51 4.22 26.97 -30.45
CA GLU A 51 5.07 27.58 -31.49
C GLU A 51 4.84 26.96 -32.88
N ARG A 52 4.55 25.65 -32.93
CA ARG A 52 4.24 24.92 -34.17
C ARG A 52 2.75 24.95 -34.54
N GLY A 53 1.89 25.60 -33.74
CA GLY A 53 0.45 25.67 -33.97
C GLY A 53 -0.27 24.33 -33.81
N ILE A 54 0.26 23.40 -33.02
CA ILE A 54 -0.30 22.06 -32.80
C ILE A 54 -1.17 22.08 -31.53
N PRO A 55 -2.40 21.56 -31.55
CA PRO A 55 -3.23 21.44 -30.35
C PRO A 55 -2.54 20.63 -29.26
N VAL A 56 -2.49 21.18 -28.04
CA VAL A 56 -1.84 20.53 -26.89
C VAL A 56 -2.78 20.45 -25.69
N TYR A 57 -2.75 19.30 -25.01
CA TYR A 57 -3.59 19.01 -23.85
C TYR A 57 -2.74 18.43 -22.71
N ALA A 58 -3.12 18.71 -21.46
CA ALA A 58 -2.47 18.15 -20.29
C ALA A 58 -3.50 17.67 -19.25
N PRO A 59 -4.31 16.64 -19.55
CA PRO A 59 -5.25 16.09 -18.58
C PRO A 59 -4.53 15.25 -17.52
N ASP A 60 -5.02 15.29 -16.28
CA ASP A 60 -4.49 14.43 -15.21
C ASP A 60 -4.61 12.95 -15.57
N ASN A 61 -5.72 12.56 -16.22
CA ASN A 61 -5.95 11.21 -16.71
C ASN A 61 -6.44 11.21 -18.17
N VAL A 62 -5.52 10.88 -19.09
CA VAL A 62 -5.84 10.75 -20.52
C VAL A 62 -6.68 9.52 -20.84
N ASN A 63 -6.75 8.53 -19.94
CA ASN A 63 -7.56 7.33 -20.12
C ASN A 63 -9.03 7.55 -19.75
N HIS A 64 -9.43 8.77 -19.38
CA HIS A 64 -10.83 9.10 -19.14
C HIS A 64 -11.64 8.96 -20.45
N PRO A 65 -12.87 8.39 -20.43
CA PRO A 65 -13.64 8.10 -21.65
C PRO A 65 -13.77 9.27 -22.63
N LEU A 66 -13.94 10.50 -22.12
CA LEU A 66 -13.96 11.73 -22.92
C LEU A 66 -12.70 11.92 -23.79
N TRP A 67 -11.52 11.60 -23.25
CA TRP A 67 -10.26 11.73 -23.98
C TRP A 67 -10.05 10.58 -24.96
N VAL A 68 -10.46 9.36 -24.59
CA VAL A 68 -10.48 8.20 -25.51
C VAL A 68 -11.29 8.55 -26.76
N GLU A 69 -12.50 9.09 -26.59
CA GLU A 69 -13.38 9.50 -27.68
C GLU A 69 -12.76 10.63 -28.53
N ARG A 70 -12.21 11.67 -27.89
CA ARG A 70 -11.53 12.77 -28.60
C ARG A 70 -10.34 12.28 -29.41
N ILE A 71 -9.53 11.37 -28.88
CA ILE A 71 -8.39 10.79 -29.60
C ILE A 71 -8.89 9.95 -30.78
N ALA A 72 -9.98 9.19 -30.61
CA ALA A 72 -10.58 8.42 -31.69
C ALA A 72 -11.06 9.32 -32.84
N GLN A 73 -11.68 10.47 -32.53
CA GLN A 73 -12.10 11.47 -33.52
C GLN A 73 -10.92 12.07 -34.32
N LEU A 74 -9.73 12.14 -33.73
CA LEU A 74 -8.53 12.55 -34.46
C LEU A 74 -8.07 11.48 -35.47
N SER A 75 -8.49 10.23 -35.32
CA SER A 75 -8.19 9.10 -36.21
C SER A 75 -6.68 8.97 -36.52
N PRO A 76 -5.82 8.82 -35.49
CA PRO A 76 -4.39 8.64 -35.71
C PRO A 76 -4.11 7.33 -36.45
N GLU A 77 -3.18 7.34 -37.40
CA GLU A 77 -2.69 6.11 -38.04
C GLU A 77 -1.68 5.37 -37.14
N VAL A 78 -0.89 6.13 -36.39
CA VAL A 78 0.16 5.68 -35.47
C VAL A 78 0.19 6.57 -34.23
N ILE A 79 0.49 6.01 -33.06
CA ILE A 79 0.70 6.75 -31.81
C ILE A 79 2.17 6.71 -31.41
N PHE A 80 2.69 7.82 -30.89
CA PHE A 80 4.04 7.89 -30.33
C PHE A 80 4.02 8.33 -28.87
N SER A 81 4.83 7.67 -28.04
CA SER A 81 5.11 8.03 -26.65
C SER A 81 6.59 8.37 -26.48
N PHE A 82 6.87 9.60 -26.10
CA PHE A 82 8.21 10.13 -25.86
C PHE A 82 8.29 10.67 -24.43
N TYR A 83 8.70 9.80 -23.50
CA TYR A 83 8.88 10.15 -22.07
C TYR A 83 7.59 10.62 -21.36
N TYR A 84 6.42 10.21 -21.87
CA TYR A 84 5.16 10.49 -21.20
C TYR A 84 5.05 9.73 -19.87
N ARG A 85 4.67 10.43 -18.80
CA ARG A 85 4.77 9.91 -17.43
C ARG A 85 3.62 9.02 -17.00
N HIS A 86 2.44 9.19 -17.57
CA HIS A 86 1.24 8.43 -17.19
C HIS A 86 1.05 7.22 -18.11
N LEU A 87 0.60 6.11 -17.54
CA LEU A 87 0.32 4.90 -18.33
C LEU A 87 -0.87 5.14 -19.26
N ILE A 88 -0.73 4.77 -20.53
CA ILE A 88 -1.78 4.89 -21.54
C ILE A 88 -2.50 3.54 -21.64
N CYS A 89 -3.83 3.54 -21.57
CA CYS A 89 -4.63 2.31 -21.59
C CYS A 89 -4.67 1.66 -22.98
N ASP A 90 -4.90 0.35 -23.01
CA ASP A 90 -5.00 -0.44 -24.24
C ASP A 90 -6.08 0.11 -25.20
N GLU A 91 -7.17 0.68 -24.66
CA GLU A 91 -8.24 1.29 -25.47
C GLU A 91 -7.71 2.40 -26.37
N ILE A 92 -6.81 3.27 -25.88
CA ILE A 92 -6.17 4.33 -26.67
C ILE A 92 -5.14 3.74 -27.62
N LEU A 93 -4.31 2.80 -27.15
CA LEU A 93 -3.24 2.22 -27.96
C LEU A 93 -3.78 1.52 -29.21
N GLN A 94 -4.98 0.93 -29.12
CA GLN A 94 -5.65 0.23 -30.22
C GLN A 94 -6.34 1.15 -31.24
N LEU A 95 -6.49 2.45 -30.95
CA LEU A 95 -7.10 3.41 -31.89
C LEU A 95 -6.24 3.63 -33.15
N ALA A 96 -4.94 3.34 -33.06
CA ALA A 96 -4.01 3.51 -34.17
C ALA A 96 -3.77 2.17 -34.90
N PRO A 97 -4.15 2.03 -36.18
CA PRO A 97 -4.03 0.78 -36.92
C PRO A 97 -2.57 0.33 -37.19
N ARG A 98 -1.60 1.26 -37.26
CA ARG A 98 -0.17 0.93 -37.32
C ARG A 98 0.43 0.68 -35.91
N GLY A 99 -0.41 0.85 -34.88
CA GLY A 99 -0.15 0.71 -33.46
C GLY A 99 0.60 1.89 -32.84
N ALA A 100 1.16 1.64 -31.65
CA ALA A 100 1.79 2.66 -30.82
C ALA A 100 3.24 2.31 -30.51
N PHE A 101 4.13 3.29 -30.53
CA PHE A 101 5.56 3.13 -30.26
C PHE A 101 6.03 4.04 -29.12
N ASN A 102 6.88 3.52 -28.25
CA ASN A 102 7.46 4.25 -27.13
C ASN A 102 8.99 4.33 -27.26
N LEU A 103 9.53 5.53 -27.04
CA LEU A 103 10.96 5.76 -26.93
C LEU A 103 11.39 5.66 -25.47
N HIS A 104 12.18 4.64 -25.17
CA HIS A 104 12.69 4.36 -23.83
C HIS A 104 14.20 4.63 -23.72
N GLY A 105 14.63 5.15 -22.57
CA GLY A 105 16.00 5.59 -22.30
C GLY A 105 16.95 4.51 -21.80
N SER A 106 16.82 3.27 -22.27
CA SER A 106 17.75 2.18 -21.95
C SER A 106 17.94 1.21 -23.12
N LEU A 107 18.86 0.26 -22.94
CA LEU A 107 19.01 -0.93 -23.79
C LEU A 107 18.04 -2.03 -23.35
N LEU A 108 16.78 -1.96 -23.81
CA LEU A 108 15.80 -3.02 -23.58
C LEU A 108 16.31 -4.38 -24.09
N PRO A 109 16.05 -5.49 -23.36
CA PRO A 109 15.13 -5.60 -22.22
C PRO A 109 15.69 -5.18 -20.85
N LYS A 110 16.94 -4.70 -20.76
CA LYS A 110 17.50 -4.21 -19.49
C LYS A 110 16.97 -2.82 -19.13
N TYR A 111 16.81 -2.56 -17.84
CA TYR A 111 16.36 -1.28 -17.29
C TYR A 111 14.99 -0.84 -17.83
N ARG A 112 14.04 -1.77 -17.95
CA ARG A 112 12.60 -1.46 -18.08
C ARG A 112 12.11 -0.67 -16.86
N GLY A 113 10.95 -0.04 -16.97
CA GLY A 113 10.36 0.71 -15.87
C GLY A 113 10.80 2.17 -15.87
N ARG A 114 11.13 2.71 -14.70
CA ARG A 114 11.22 4.18 -14.51
C ARG A 114 12.63 4.63 -14.16
N ALA A 115 12.96 5.87 -14.53
CA ALA A 115 14.23 6.53 -14.26
C ALA A 115 15.50 5.76 -14.71
N PRO A 116 15.53 5.15 -15.93
CA PRO A 116 16.66 4.34 -16.37
C PRO A 116 17.98 5.12 -16.41
N LEU A 117 17.95 6.40 -16.80
CA LEU A 117 19.10 7.30 -16.78
C LEU A 117 19.83 7.29 -15.44
N ASN A 118 19.09 7.39 -14.33
CA ASN A 118 19.68 7.43 -13.01
C ASN A 118 20.14 6.04 -12.59
N TRP A 119 19.36 4.99 -12.88
CA TRP A 119 19.69 3.62 -12.48
C TRP A 119 20.97 3.09 -13.11
N VAL A 120 21.23 3.36 -14.39
CA VAL A 120 22.48 2.93 -15.04
C VAL A 120 23.70 3.59 -14.40
N LEU A 121 23.57 4.84 -13.94
CA LEU A 121 24.63 5.53 -13.20
C LEU A 121 24.78 4.97 -11.78
N VAL A 122 23.68 4.73 -11.05
CA VAL A 122 23.71 4.11 -9.71
C VAL A 122 24.45 2.77 -9.74
N ASN A 123 24.14 1.94 -10.74
CA ASN A 123 24.70 0.60 -10.86
C ASN A 123 26.11 0.59 -11.48
N GLY A 124 26.63 1.75 -11.91
CA GLY A 124 27.97 1.87 -12.47
C GLY A 124 28.13 1.20 -13.83
N GLU A 125 27.08 1.20 -14.65
CA GLU A 125 27.12 0.65 -16.00
C GLU A 125 28.11 1.42 -16.88
N THR A 126 28.74 0.72 -17.81
CA THR A 126 29.69 1.31 -18.79
C THR A 126 29.01 1.67 -20.11
N GLU A 127 27.79 1.16 -20.34
CA GLU A 127 26.98 1.47 -21.51
C GLU A 127 25.49 1.52 -21.16
N THR A 128 24.77 2.31 -21.94
CA THR A 128 23.30 2.36 -21.97
C THR A 128 22.87 2.63 -23.41
N GLY A 129 21.66 3.13 -23.62
CA GLY A 129 21.19 3.47 -24.95
C GLY A 129 19.75 3.95 -24.96
N VAL A 130 19.22 4.05 -26.17
CA VAL A 130 17.83 4.39 -26.44
C VAL A 130 17.19 3.28 -27.25
N THR A 131 15.94 2.96 -26.95
CA THR A 131 15.17 1.92 -27.66
C THR A 131 13.82 2.47 -28.08
N LEU A 132 13.47 2.30 -29.35
CA LEU A 132 12.11 2.49 -29.84
C LEU A 132 11.44 1.12 -29.94
N HIS A 133 10.34 0.92 -29.22
CA HIS A 133 9.64 -0.36 -29.15
C HIS A 133 8.13 -0.18 -29.29
N ARG A 134 7.42 -1.22 -29.70
CA ARG A 134 5.95 -1.25 -29.74
C ARG A 134 5.38 -1.26 -28.33
N MET A 135 4.31 -0.51 -28.10
CA MET A 135 3.61 -0.50 -26.81
C MET A 135 2.64 -1.67 -26.71
N VAL A 136 2.59 -2.28 -25.54
CA VAL A 136 1.68 -3.37 -25.16
C VAL A 136 1.23 -3.16 -23.72
N LYS A 137 0.23 -3.93 -23.26
CA LYS A 137 -0.30 -3.85 -21.88
C LYS A 137 0.77 -3.86 -20.78
N ARG A 138 1.86 -4.62 -20.98
CA ARG A 138 3.02 -4.63 -20.06
C ARG A 138 3.97 -3.48 -20.42
N ALA A 139 4.25 -2.61 -19.46
CA ALA A 139 5.18 -1.49 -19.62
C ALA A 139 6.55 -1.95 -20.14
N ASP A 140 7.06 -1.25 -21.15
CA ASP A 140 8.38 -1.42 -21.78
C ASP A 140 8.71 -2.86 -22.27
N ALA A 141 7.70 -3.70 -22.52
CA ALA A 141 7.90 -5.12 -22.85
C ALA A 141 7.64 -5.48 -24.33
N GLY A 142 7.08 -4.57 -25.13
CA GLY A 142 6.74 -4.88 -26.51
C GLY A 142 7.96 -4.97 -27.43
N ALA A 143 7.76 -5.46 -28.66
CA ALA A 143 8.84 -5.76 -29.60
C ALA A 143 9.68 -4.52 -29.94
N ILE A 144 11.00 -4.69 -30.01
CA ILE A 144 11.97 -3.64 -30.34
C ILE A 144 11.95 -3.41 -31.85
N VAL A 145 11.83 -2.14 -32.25
CA VAL A 145 11.93 -1.70 -33.65
C VAL A 145 13.34 -1.22 -33.95
N ALA A 146 13.93 -0.47 -33.02
CA ALA A 146 15.28 0.04 -33.16
C ALA A 146 15.92 0.30 -31.80
N GLN A 147 17.24 0.21 -31.76
CA GLN A 147 18.02 0.44 -30.55
C GLN A 147 19.39 1.02 -30.92
N LEU A 148 19.89 1.97 -30.12
CA LEU A 148 21.20 2.58 -30.29
C LEU A 148 21.95 2.63 -28.96
N ARG A 149 23.20 2.16 -28.95
CA ARG A 149 24.08 2.10 -27.78
C ARG A 149 24.79 3.43 -27.55
N VAL A 150 25.04 3.74 -26.28
CA VAL A 150 25.72 4.94 -25.79
C VAL A 150 26.69 4.52 -24.70
N ALA A 151 27.98 4.86 -24.86
CA ALA A 151 28.98 4.64 -23.83
C ALA A 151 28.81 5.64 -22.68
N ILE A 152 28.92 5.15 -21.44
CA ILE A 152 28.90 5.96 -20.22
C ILE A 152 30.36 6.21 -19.83
N ALA A 153 30.79 7.46 -19.90
CA ALA A 153 32.13 7.84 -19.49
C ALA A 153 32.27 7.79 -17.95
N PRO A 154 33.47 7.56 -17.40
CA PRO A 154 33.68 7.55 -15.95
C PRO A 154 33.33 8.85 -15.24
N ASP A 155 33.33 9.97 -15.95
CA ASP A 155 33.00 11.32 -15.46
C ASP A 155 31.58 11.77 -15.84
N ASP A 156 30.80 10.94 -16.54
CA ASP A 156 29.41 11.28 -16.87
C ASP A 156 28.56 11.39 -15.60
N ILE A 157 27.86 12.50 -15.47
CA ILE A 157 26.80 12.68 -14.47
C ILE A 157 25.43 12.62 -15.17
N ALA A 158 24.35 12.61 -14.38
CA ALA A 158 22.99 12.47 -14.92
C ALA A 158 22.69 13.45 -16.08
N ILE A 159 23.08 14.73 -15.97
CA ILE A 159 22.82 15.73 -17.03
C ILE A 159 23.66 15.50 -18.30
N THR A 160 24.92 15.09 -18.18
CA THR A 160 25.76 14.84 -19.37
C THR A 160 25.31 13.59 -20.11
N LEU A 161 24.95 12.53 -19.36
CA LEU A 161 24.39 11.31 -19.92
C LEU A 161 23.00 11.55 -20.54
N HIS A 162 22.18 12.41 -19.92
CA HIS A 162 20.89 12.84 -20.49
C HIS A 162 21.06 13.47 -21.88
N HIS A 163 22.03 14.38 -22.05
CA HIS A 163 22.32 14.97 -23.36
C HIS A 163 22.81 13.94 -24.38
N LYS A 164 23.66 12.99 -23.97
CA LYS A 164 24.09 11.88 -24.83
C LYS A 164 22.92 11.01 -25.28
N LEU A 165 22.00 10.70 -24.37
CA LEU A 165 20.78 9.96 -24.69
C LEU A 165 19.86 10.75 -25.62
N CYS A 166 19.69 12.06 -25.42
CA CYS A 166 18.91 12.91 -26.31
C CYS A 166 19.50 12.95 -27.72
N HIS A 167 20.83 13.04 -27.85
CA HIS A 167 21.50 12.98 -29.13
C HIS A 167 21.31 11.63 -29.82
N ALA A 168 21.51 10.52 -29.09
CA ALA A 168 21.28 9.18 -29.61
C ALA A 168 19.81 8.95 -30.01
N ALA A 169 18.85 9.45 -29.23
CA ALA A 169 17.42 9.41 -29.54
C ALA A 169 17.11 10.13 -30.85
N ARG A 170 17.65 11.34 -31.03
CA ARG A 170 17.48 12.10 -32.27
C ARG A 170 17.99 11.29 -33.47
N GLN A 171 19.21 10.78 -33.39
CA GLN A 171 19.80 9.96 -34.46
C GLN A 171 18.97 8.70 -34.75
N LEU A 172 18.53 7.99 -33.71
CA LEU A 172 17.70 6.80 -33.85
C LEU A 172 16.37 7.14 -34.55
N LEU A 173 15.70 8.21 -34.14
CA LEU A 173 14.43 8.62 -34.73
C LEU A 173 14.57 9.10 -36.18
N GLU A 174 15.59 9.90 -36.49
CA GLU A 174 15.88 10.35 -37.86
C GLU A 174 16.03 9.19 -38.85
N GLN A 175 16.62 8.07 -38.40
CA GLN A 175 16.80 6.89 -39.23
C GLN A 175 15.55 6.00 -39.31
N THR A 176 14.77 5.92 -38.23
CA THR A 176 13.74 4.89 -38.06
C THR A 176 12.31 5.37 -38.35
N LEU A 177 12.02 6.66 -38.12
CA LEU A 177 10.72 7.24 -38.41
C LEU A 177 10.35 7.16 -39.91
N PRO A 178 11.26 7.41 -40.87
CA PRO A 178 10.96 7.16 -42.28
C PRO A 178 10.60 5.69 -42.55
N ALA A 179 11.24 4.72 -41.89
CA ALA A 179 10.95 3.31 -42.06
C ALA A 179 9.56 2.93 -41.53
N ILE A 180 9.18 3.46 -40.36
CA ILE A 180 7.82 3.30 -39.80
C ILE A 180 6.78 3.88 -40.76
N LYS A 181 7.05 5.05 -41.35
CA LYS A 181 6.14 5.73 -42.28
C LYS A 181 5.81 4.90 -43.52
N HIS A 182 6.75 4.06 -43.98
CA HIS A 182 6.56 3.20 -45.15
C HIS A 182 6.20 1.75 -44.78
N GLY A 183 6.14 1.41 -43.49
CA GLY A 183 5.89 0.05 -43.02
C GLY A 183 7.08 -0.91 -43.12
N ASN A 184 8.29 -0.38 -43.33
CA ASN A 184 9.52 -1.16 -43.51
C ASN A 184 10.23 -1.39 -42.17
N ILE A 185 9.53 -1.99 -41.19
CA ILE A 185 10.08 -2.24 -39.85
C ILE A 185 10.22 -3.73 -39.57
N LEU A 186 11.30 -4.10 -38.89
CA LEU A 186 11.46 -5.41 -38.28
C LEU A 186 11.14 -5.29 -36.79
N GLU A 187 10.26 -6.15 -36.30
CA GLU A 187 9.90 -6.20 -34.88
C GLU A 187 10.59 -7.41 -34.23
N ILE A 188 11.53 -7.13 -33.33
CA ILE A 188 12.29 -8.14 -32.61
C ILE A 188 11.68 -8.28 -31.21
N ALA A 189 11.08 -9.43 -30.93
CA ALA A 189 10.55 -9.72 -29.60
C ALA A 189 11.66 -9.62 -28.53
N GLN A 190 11.35 -8.99 -27.41
CA GLN A 190 12.28 -8.90 -26.30
C GLN A 190 12.49 -10.27 -25.64
N ARG A 191 13.72 -10.54 -25.19
CA ARG A 191 14.04 -11.75 -24.42
C ARG A 191 13.65 -11.55 -22.96
N GLU A 192 12.51 -12.10 -22.56
CA GLU A 192 11.93 -11.88 -21.22
C GLU A 192 12.83 -12.37 -20.07
N ASN A 193 13.61 -13.42 -20.28
CA ASN A 193 14.54 -13.96 -19.29
C ASN A 193 15.78 -13.07 -19.05
N GLU A 194 16.03 -12.08 -19.92
CA GLU A 194 17.14 -11.12 -19.78
C GLU A 194 16.64 -9.76 -19.25
N ALA A 195 15.34 -9.62 -18.98
CA ALA A 195 14.74 -8.36 -18.59
C ALA A 195 15.07 -7.96 -17.15
N THR A 196 15.39 -6.68 -16.95
CA THR A 196 15.48 -6.07 -15.61
C THR A 196 14.55 -4.88 -15.52
N CYS A 197 13.92 -4.67 -14.36
CA CYS A 197 12.94 -3.60 -14.17
C CYS A 197 13.24 -2.83 -12.89
N PHE A 198 13.19 -1.51 -12.95
CA PHE A 198 13.39 -0.64 -11.79
C PHE A 198 12.23 0.32 -11.58
N GLY A 199 11.95 0.60 -10.31
CA GLY A 199 10.87 1.49 -9.89
C GLY A 199 11.20 2.97 -9.96
N ARG A 200 10.23 3.79 -9.54
CA ARG A 200 10.44 5.23 -9.32
C ARG A 200 11.45 5.41 -8.17
N ARG A 201 12.37 6.36 -8.34
CA ARG A 201 13.25 6.83 -7.26
C ARG A 201 12.64 8.02 -6.53
N THR A 202 12.90 8.09 -5.24
CA THR A 202 12.60 9.18 -4.32
C THR A 202 13.91 9.88 -3.92
N PRO A 203 13.87 11.10 -3.38
CA PRO A 203 15.07 11.74 -2.84
C PRO A 203 15.80 10.87 -1.81
N ASP A 204 15.06 10.13 -0.96
CA ASP A 204 15.61 9.27 0.09
C ASP A 204 16.47 8.12 -0.44
N ASP A 205 16.20 7.63 -1.66
CA ASP A 205 17.04 6.63 -2.34
C ASP A 205 18.45 7.14 -2.69
N SER A 206 18.75 8.41 -2.39
CA SER A 206 20.04 9.06 -2.62
C SER A 206 20.85 9.27 -1.34
N PHE A 207 20.45 8.61 -0.26
CA PHE A 207 21.18 8.60 1.00
C PHE A 207 22.53 7.86 0.86
N LEU A 208 23.62 8.51 1.31
CA LEU A 208 24.98 7.96 1.26
C LEU A 208 25.27 7.11 2.49
N GLU A 209 25.25 5.80 2.29
CA GLU A 209 25.65 4.80 3.28
C GLU A 209 27.16 4.56 3.25
N TRP A 210 27.90 5.21 4.14
CA TRP A 210 29.37 5.21 4.12
C TRP A 210 30.04 3.84 4.29
N HIS A 211 29.32 2.81 4.73
CA HIS A 211 29.82 1.43 4.79
C HIS A 211 29.96 0.78 3.40
N LYS A 212 29.35 1.34 2.35
CA LYS A 212 29.50 0.88 0.97
C LYS A 212 30.86 1.28 0.36
N PRO A 213 31.31 0.63 -0.73
CA PRO A 213 32.51 1.03 -1.45
C PRO A 213 32.44 2.47 -1.98
N ALA A 214 33.59 3.17 -2.01
CA ALA A 214 33.68 4.54 -2.53
C ALA A 214 33.19 4.66 -3.98
N SER A 215 33.41 3.65 -4.82
CA SER A 215 32.90 3.59 -6.20
C SER A 215 31.36 3.64 -6.26
N VAL A 216 30.68 2.90 -5.40
CA VAL A 216 29.20 2.88 -5.32
C VAL A 216 28.66 4.23 -4.87
N LEU A 217 29.31 4.87 -3.88
CA LEU A 217 28.90 6.18 -3.39
C LEU A 217 29.18 7.29 -4.42
N HIS A 218 30.31 7.20 -5.13
CA HIS A 218 30.64 8.09 -6.23
C HIS A 218 29.59 8.01 -7.36
N ASN A 219 29.20 6.78 -7.74
CA ASN A 219 28.15 6.52 -8.71
C ASN A 219 26.79 7.11 -8.27
N MET A 220 26.46 7.02 -6.98
CA MET A 220 25.25 7.65 -6.43
C MET A 220 25.28 9.17 -6.62
N VAL A 221 26.40 9.83 -6.27
CA VAL A 221 26.57 11.28 -6.48
C VAL A 221 26.40 11.64 -7.95
N ARG A 222 27.03 10.88 -8.87
CA ARG A 222 26.90 11.10 -10.32
C ARG A 222 25.47 10.93 -10.82
N ALA A 223 24.76 9.93 -10.29
CA ALA A 223 23.41 9.57 -10.70
C ALA A 223 22.35 10.61 -10.35
N VAL A 224 22.58 11.44 -9.33
CA VAL A 224 21.63 12.47 -8.88
C VAL A 224 22.25 13.85 -8.70
N ALA A 225 23.39 14.10 -9.35
CA ALA A 225 23.99 15.43 -9.41
C ALA A 225 23.01 16.45 -10.01
N ASP A 226 23.25 17.74 -9.73
CA ASP A 226 22.41 18.84 -10.23
C ASP A 226 22.16 18.70 -11.74
N PRO A 227 20.93 18.87 -12.24
CA PRO A 227 19.73 19.43 -11.59
C PRO A 227 18.86 18.47 -10.76
N TRP A 228 19.28 17.22 -10.52
CA TRP A 228 18.57 16.28 -9.64
C TRP A 228 18.74 16.65 -8.14
N PRO A 229 18.02 15.99 -7.21
CA PRO A 229 18.02 16.36 -5.79
C PRO A 229 19.37 16.28 -5.05
N GLY A 230 20.38 15.62 -5.61
CA GLY A 230 21.68 15.41 -4.98
C GLY A 230 21.71 14.22 -4.02
N ALA A 231 22.89 13.61 -3.89
CA ALA A 231 23.12 12.57 -2.88
C ALA A 231 23.42 13.23 -1.54
N PHE A 232 22.94 12.70 -0.43
CA PHE A 232 23.02 13.39 0.86
C PHE A 232 23.46 12.50 2.01
N SER A 233 23.96 13.13 3.06
CA SER A 233 24.26 12.47 4.35
C SER A 233 24.04 13.44 5.51
N TYR A 234 24.43 13.03 6.72
CA TYR A 234 24.22 13.80 7.95
C TYR A 234 25.50 13.98 8.78
N VAL A 235 25.63 15.19 9.35
CA VAL A 235 26.56 15.50 10.44
C VAL A 235 25.71 15.77 11.69
N GLY A 236 25.62 14.80 12.59
CA GLY A 236 24.64 14.85 13.68
C GLY A 236 23.21 14.95 13.13
N ASN A 237 22.53 16.07 13.39
CA ASN A 237 21.18 16.36 12.88
C ASN A 237 21.20 17.20 11.57
N GLN A 238 22.36 17.71 11.16
CA GLN A 238 22.46 18.59 9.99
C GLN A 238 22.58 17.76 8.72
N LYS A 239 21.58 17.89 7.82
CA LYS A 239 21.63 17.34 6.47
C LYS A 239 22.63 18.13 5.62
N PHE A 240 23.38 17.45 4.77
CA PHE A 240 24.20 18.07 3.73
C PHE A 240 24.15 17.25 2.45
N THR A 241 24.31 17.92 1.31
CA THR A 241 24.27 17.31 -0.03
C THR A 241 25.65 17.34 -0.67
N VAL A 242 26.02 16.26 -1.33
CA VAL A 242 27.26 16.09 -2.11
C VAL A 242 26.93 16.23 -3.58
N TRP A 243 27.51 17.23 -4.24
CA TRP A 243 27.26 17.55 -5.65
C TRP A 243 28.32 17.00 -6.59
N SER A 244 29.57 16.91 -6.12
CA SER A 244 30.67 16.33 -6.89
C SER A 244 31.60 15.57 -5.96
N SER A 245 32.07 14.42 -6.43
CA SER A 245 32.91 13.53 -5.64
C SER A 245 34.04 12.92 -6.47
N ARG A 246 35.07 12.41 -5.79
CA ARG A 246 36.19 11.69 -6.41
C ARG A 246 36.57 10.47 -5.57
N VAL A 247 36.80 9.34 -6.23
CA VAL A 247 37.23 8.11 -5.57
C VAL A 247 38.73 8.17 -5.30
N HIS A 248 39.13 7.80 -4.08
CA HIS A 248 40.51 7.56 -3.68
C HIS A 248 40.69 6.08 -3.37
N PRO A 249 41.55 5.34 -4.10
CA PRO A 249 41.70 3.90 -3.92
C PRO A 249 42.51 3.52 -2.67
N HIS A 250 43.17 4.49 -2.03
CA HIS A 250 44.01 4.22 -0.88
C HIS A 250 43.17 3.84 0.34
N ALA A 251 43.43 2.65 0.87
CA ALA A 251 42.82 2.17 2.10
C ALA A 251 43.24 3.07 3.28
N SER A 252 42.25 3.59 4.00
CA SER A 252 42.45 4.22 5.29
C SER A 252 42.23 3.19 6.40
N LYS A 253 42.98 3.31 7.51
CA LYS A 253 42.69 2.54 8.72
C LYS A 253 41.47 3.06 9.48
N ALA A 254 40.92 4.21 9.06
CA ALA A 254 39.75 4.81 9.68
C ALA A 254 38.49 3.99 9.38
N LEU A 255 37.58 3.92 10.36
CA LEU A 255 36.30 3.24 10.18
C LEU A 255 35.45 3.97 9.11
N PRO A 256 34.63 3.25 8.33
CA PRO A 256 33.72 3.86 7.38
C PRO A 256 32.85 4.97 8.00
N GLY A 257 32.66 6.05 7.25
CA GLY A 257 31.98 7.27 7.67
C GLY A 257 32.83 8.25 8.48
N SER A 258 34.11 7.96 8.73
CA SER A 258 34.99 8.88 9.45
C SER A 258 35.68 9.87 8.51
N VAL A 259 35.80 11.13 8.92
CA VAL A 259 36.53 12.18 8.19
C VAL A 259 38.04 11.91 8.32
N ILE A 260 38.69 11.60 7.20
CA ILE A 260 40.14 11.37 7.10
C ILE A 260 40.90 12.70 7.09
N SER A 261 40.41 13.66 6.30
CA SER A 261 40.95 15.02 6.17
C SER A 261 39.83 16.00 5.86
N VAL A 262 40.05 17.28 6.17
CA VAL A 262 39.12 18.39 5.87
C VAL A 262 39.58 19.25 4.68
N ALA A 263 40.82 19.08 4.22
CA ALA A 263 41.36 19.76 3.04
C ALA A 263 42.33 18.81 2.29
N PRO A 264 41.86 18.04 1.29
CA PRO A 264 40.48 17.97 0.81
C PRO A 264 39.54 17.29 1.84
N LEU A 265 38.22 17.51 1.72
CA LEU A 265 37.24 16.81 2.54
C LEU A 265 37.14 15.36 2.07
N LEU A 266 37.75 14.45 2.84
CA LEU A 266 37.91 13.05 2.47
C LEU A 266 37.27 12.15 3.53
N ILE A 267 36.35 11.29 3.11
CA ILE A 267 35.59 10.40 4.00
C ILE A 267 36.02 8.95 3.75
N ALA A 268 36.29 8.21 4.83
CA ALA A 268 36.55 6.77 4.75
C ALA A 268 35.28 6.02 4.33
N CYS A 269 35.40 5.09 3.39
CA CYS A 269 34.31 4.24 2.92
C CYS A 269 34.55 2.78 3.35
N GLY A 270 33.61 1.88 3.05
CA GLY A 270 33.82 0.43 3.26
C GLY A 270 35.00 -0.13 2.47
N ASP A 271 35.23 0.45 1.28
CA ASP A 271 36.41 0.22 0.45
C ASP A 271 36.84 1.56 -0.17
N GLY A 272 38.14 1.88 -0.07
CA GLY A 272 38.71 3.18 -0.43
C GLY A 272 38.18 4.36 0.40
N ALA A 273 38.28 5.55 -0.17
CA ALA A 273 37.76 6.79 0.40
C ALA A 273 37.06 7.65 -0.68
N LEU A 274 36.10 8.46 -0.27
CA LEU A 274 35.39 9.39 -1.14
C LEU A 274 35.74 10.83 -0.78
N GLU A 275 36.34 11.54 -1.72
CA GLU A 275 36.53 12.99 -1.64
C GLU A 275 35.23 13.69 -2.01
N ILE A 276 34.78 14.60 -1.16
CA ILE A 276 33.70 15.54 -1.45
C ILE A 276 34.34 16.78 -2.06
N VAL A 277 34.19 16.94 -3.37
CA VAL A 277 34.77 18.07 -4.12
C VAL A 277 33.91 19.32 -3.91
N THR A 278 32.59 19.18 -4.05
CA THR A 278 31.61 20.24 -3.79
C THR A 278 30.35 19.70 -3.12
N GLY A 279 29.70 20.54 -2.34
CA GLY A 279 28.44 20.21 -1.66
C GLY A 279 27.81 21.44 -1.01
N GLN A 280 26.72 21.25 -0.28
CA GLN A 280 26.02 22.31 0.45
C GLN A 280 25.51 21.81 1.80
N ALA A 281 25.44 22.69 2.80
CA ALA A 281 24.84 22.41 4.10
C ALA A 281 23.36 22.81 4.09
N GLY A 282 22.46 21.86 4.33
CA GLY A 282 21.01 22.09 4.24
C GLY A 282 20.61 22.70 2.88
N ASP A 283 19.82 23.78 2.95
CA ASP A 283 19.38 24.56 1.78
C ASP A 283 20.33 25.74 1.46
N GLY A 284 21.54 25.73 1.99
CA GLY A 284 22.57 26.74 1.73
C GLY A 284 23.17 26.65 0.32
N ILE A 285 24.11 27.54 0.04
CA ILE A 285 24.80 27.60 -1.26
C ILE A 285 25.82 26.46 -1.43
N THR A 286 26.04 26.05 -2.66
CA THR A 286 27.11 25.12 -3.03
C THR A 286 28.49 25.76 -2.78
N MET A 287 29.38 24.99 -2.16
CA MET A 287 30.74 25.40 -1.82
C MET A 287 31.74 24.26 -2.03
N GLN A 288 33.04 24.59 -2.01
CA GLN A 288 34.11 23.58 -2.06
C GLN A 288 34.12 22.71 -0.80
N GLY A 289 34.58 21.47 -0.92
CA GLY A 289 34.57 20.49 0.18
C GLY A 289 35.25 20.98 1.47
N SER A 290 36.35 21.72 1.36
CA SER A 290 37.05 22.27 2.54
C SER A 290 36.22 23.33 3.29
N GLN A 291 35.53 24.21 2.55
CA GLN A 291 34.62 25.19 3.12
C GLN A 291 33.36 24.52 3.69
N LEU A 292 32.86 23.47 3.03
CA LEU A 292 31.75 22.66 3.53
C LEU A 292 32.11 22.00 4.86
N ALA A 293 33.33 21.45 4.98
CA ALA A 293 33.83 20.86 6.20
C ALA A 293 33.83 21.88 7.36
N GLN A 294 34.32 23.10 7.12
CA GLN A 294 34.28 24.18 8.10
C GLN A 294 32.85 24.56 8.50
N THR A 295 31.96 24.72 7.53
CA THR A 295 30.56 25.10 7.76
C THR A 295 29.79 24.06 8.56
N LEU A 296 30.08 22.77 8.32
CA LEU A 296 29.49 21.65 9.06
C LEU A 296 30.21 21.35 10.39
N GLY A 297 31.26 22.11 10.75
CA GLY A 297 32.04 21.88 11.96
C GLY A 297 32.81 20.55 11.97
N LEU A 298 33.15 20.02 10.79
CA LEU A 298 33.89 18.77 10.66
C LEU A 298 35.38 18.98 10.98
N VAL A 299 35.92 18.06 11.77
CA VAL A 299 37.36 17.91 12.03
C VAL A 299 37.80 16.48 11.70
N GLN A 300 39.10 16.25 11.56
CA GLN A 300 39.64 14.89 11.38
C GLN A 300 39.17 13.97 12.52
N GLY A 301 38.68 12.78 12.16
CA GLY A 301 38.09 11.83 13.11
C GLY A 301 36.60 12.03 13.40
N SER A 302 35.98 13.12 12.92
CA SER A 302 34.52 13.28 12.99
C SER A 302 33.82 12.11 12.29
N ARG A 303 32.68 11.66 12.82
CA ARG A 303 31.87 10.61 12.20
C ARG A 303 30.62 11.18 11.56
N LEU A 304 30.43 10.87 10.29
CA LEU A 304 29.19 11.05 9.57
C LEU A 304 28.25 9.91 9.97
N ASN A 305 27.06 10.26 10.46
CA ASN A 305 26.12 9.27 10.95
C ASN A 305 25.07 8.96 9.89
N SER A 306 24.54 7.74 9.92
CA SER A 306 23.43 7.32 9.07
C SER A 306 22.05 7.79 9.54
N GLN A 307 21.97 8.32 10.76
CA GLN A 307 20.88 9.07 11.39
C GLN A 307 21.36 9.39 12.82
N PRO A 308 20.78 10.37 13.53
CA PRO A 308 21.19 10.64 14.90
C PRO A 308 21.10 9.39 15.78
N ALA A 309 22.25 8.90 16.25
CA ALA A 309 22.38 7.77 17.18
C ALA A 309 21.67 8.00 18.53
N CYS A 310 21.18 9.22 18.78
CA CYS A 310 20.50 9.60 20.02
C CYS A 310 18.99 9.25 20.03
N ALA A 311 18.41 8.78 18.92
CA ALA A 311 17.07 8.20 18.94
C ALA A 311 17.20 6.69 19.10
N ALA A 312 17.48 6.20 20.31
CA ALA A 312 16.98 4.88 20.66
C ALA A 312 15.48 4.90 20.31
N ARG A 313 15.07 4.17 19.26
CA ARG A 313 13.68 4.22 18.76
C ARG A 313 12.80 3.88 19.94
N ARG A 314 12.12 4.88 20.50
CA ARG A 314 11.12 4.67 21.54
C ARG A 314 10.15 3.64 20.97
N ARG A 315 9.80 2.63 21.77
CA ARG A 315 8.79 1.64 21.40
C ARG A 315 7.55 2.36 20.87
N THR A 316 6.98 1.85 19.79
CA THR A 316 5.73 2.33 19.22
C THR A 316 4.62 2.07 20.23
N ARG A 317 3.92 3.12 20.65
CA ARG A 317 2.81 3.01 21.59
C ARG A 317 1.51 2.77 20.84
N VAL A 318 0.89 1.62 21.08
CA VAL A 318 -0.35 1.21 20.43
C VAL A 318 -1.49 1.31 21.43
N LEU A 319 -2.45 2.19 21.16
CA LEU A 319 -3.69 2.29 21.94
C LEU A 319 -4.77 1.40 21.32
N ILE A 320 -5.29 0.46 22.10
CA ILE A 320 -6.38 -0.42 21.72
C ILE A 320 -7.58 -0.12 22.63
N LEU A 321 -8.63 0.45 22.06
CA LEU A 321 -9.91 0.64 22.76
C LEU A 321 -10.80 -0.56 22.42
N GLY A 322 -11.37 -1.23 23.41
CA GLY A 322 -12.00 -2.55 23.20
C GLY A 322 -10.99 -3.69 23.24
N VAL A 323 -9.94 -3.57 24.07
CA VAL A 323 -8.80 -4.50 24.10
C VAL A 323 -9.18 -5.91 24.56
N ASN A 324 -10.24 -6.06 25.35
CA ASN A 324 -10.67 -7.36 25.86
C ASN A 324 -11.47 -8.17 24.81
N GLY A 325 -11.92 -7.52 23.74
CA GLY A 325 -12.65 -8.15 22.66
C GLY A 325 -11.85 -9.20 21.87
N PHE A 326 -12.54 -9.87 20.95
CA PHE A 326 -11.98 -10.93 20.11
C PHE A 326 -10.72 -10.50 19.34
N ILE A 327 -10.75 -9.34 18.68
CA ILE A 327 -9.57 -8.83 17.96
C ILE A 327 -8.53 -8.32 18.96
N GLY A 328 -8.96 -7.56 19.96
CA GLY A 328 -8.06 -6.89 20.91
C GLY A 328 -7.14 -7.86 21.66
N ASN A 329 -7.66 -8.98 22.16
CA ASN A 329 -6.85 -9.92 22.94
C ASN A 329 -5.81 -10.66 22.07
N HIS A 330 -6.16 -11.08 20.85
CA HIS A 330 -5.21 -11.74 19.94
C HIS A 330 -4.19 -10.75 19.39
N LEU A 331 -4.60 -9.51 19.10
CA LEU A 331 -3.69 -8.47 18.65
C LEU A 331 -2.68 -8.11 19.74
N THR A 332 -3.15 -7.98 20.99
CA THR A 332 -2.28 -7.77 22.16
C THR A 332 -1.25 -8.89 22.26
N GLU A 333 -1.69 -10.15 22.16
CA GLU A 333 -0.78 -11.29 22.18
C GLU A 333 0.29 -11.21 21.09
N ARG A 334 -0.11 -10.87 19.87
CA ARG A 334 0.80 -10.74 18.73
C ARG A 334 1.81 -9.61 18.92
N LEU A 335 1.37 -8.44 19.42
CA LEU A 335 2.23 -7.27 19.62
C LEU A 335 3.22 -7.48 20.77
N LEU A 336 2.81 -8.14 21.85
CA LEU A 336 3.69 -8.38 23.01
C LEU A 336 4.79 -9.42 22.73
N ARG A 337 4.73 -10.15 21.60
CA ARG A 337 5.85 -11.00 21.13
C ARG A 337 7.00 -10.20 20.54
N GLU A 338 6.81 -8.91 20.26
CA GLU A 338 7.78 -8.04 19.61
C GLU A 338 8.33 -6.99 20.60
N ASP A 339 9.63 -6.73 20.55
CA ASP A 339 10.31 -5.86 21.52
C ASP A 339 10.14 -4.36 21.24
N HIS A 340 9.59 -3.97 20.09
CA HIS A 340 9.44 -2.55 19.72
C HIS A 340 8.05 -1.98 19.98
N TYR A 341 7.15 -2.73 20.63
CA TYR A 341 5.80 -2.24 20.99
C TYR A 341 5.60 -2.01 22.48
N GLU A 342 4.73 -1.05 22.79
CA GLU A 342 4.15 -0.82 24.10
C GLU A 342 2.62 -0.69 23.92
N VAL A 343 1.85 -1.55 24.57
CA VAL A 343 0.41 -1.68 24.34
C VAL A 343 -0.36 -1.04 25.49
N TYR A 344 -1.25 -0.10 25.16
CA TYR A 344 -2.18 0.54 26.08
C TYR A 344 -3.59 0.07 25.74
N GLY A 345 -4.25 -0.61 26.67
CA GLY A 345 -5.58 -1.17 26.49
C GLY A 345 -6.62 -0.51 27.37
N LEU A 346 -7.80 -0.24 26.82
CA LEU A 346 -8.99 0.13 27.59
C LEU A 346 -10.16 -0.76 27.18
N ASP A 347 -10.89 -1.26 28.17
CA ASP A 347 -12.13 -2.02 27.99
C ASP A 347 -12.94 -2.04 29.30
N ILE A 348 -14.22 -2.40 29.22
CA ILE A 348 -15.10 -2.53 30.39
C ILE A 348 -14.85 -3.81 31.20
N GLY A 349 -14.07 -4.75 30.66
CA GLY A 349 -13.69 -6.00 31.33
C GLY A 349 -12.27 -6.44 30.97
N SER A 350 -11.79 -7.51 31.62
CA SER A 350 -10.40 -7.95 31.48
C SER A 350 -10.20 -9.47 31.43
N ASP A 351 -11.26 -10.26 31.30
CA ASP A 351 -11.20 -11.72 31.36
C ASP A 351 -10.33 -12.34 30.26
N ALA A 352 -10.43 -11.86 29.02
CA ALA A 352 -9.65 -12.37 27.90
C ALA A 352 -8.17 -11.91 27.96
N ILE A 353 -7.90 -10.77 28.58
CA ILE A 353 -6.57 -10.13 28.63
C ILE A 353 -5.88 -10.25 29.99
N ASN A 354 -6.49 -10.92 30.98
CA ASN A 354 -5.93 -11.11 32.32
C ASN A 354 -4.52 -11.72 32.26
N ARG A 355 -4.30 -12.63 31.31
CA ARG A 355 -2.99 -13.28 31.05
C ARG A 355 -1.85 -12.31 30.70
N PHE A 356 -2.15 -11.05 30.36
CA PHE A 356 -1.16 -10.02 29.99
C PHE A 356 -0.94 -8.96 31.07
N LEU A 357 -1.74 -8.90 32.14
CA LEU A 357 -1.68 -7.80 33.12
C LEU A 357 -0.32 -7.62 33.79
N ASN A 358 0.44 -8.70 33.93
CA ASN A 358 1.79 -8.67 34.52
C ASN A 358 2.91 -8.43 33.49
N HIS A 359 2.58 -8.29 32.20
CA HIS A 359 3.57 -8.07 31.16
C HIS A 359 4.07 -6.61 31.23
N PRO A 360 5.40 -6.36 31.27
CA PRO A 360 5.95 -5.02 31.51
C PRO A 360 5.64 -3.99 30.41
N HIS A 361 5.17 -4.45 29.25
CA HIS A 361 4.82 -3.62 28.10
C HIS A 361 3.32 -3.60 27.79
N PHE A 362 2.50 -4.13 28.70
CA PHE A 362 1.05 -4.05 28.62
C PHE A 362 0.51 -3.18 29.75
N HIS A 363 -0.28 -2.18 29.38
CA HIS A 363 -0.88 -1.21 30.31
C HIS A 363 -2.39 -1.24 30.12
N PHE A 364 -3.11 -1.84 31.07
CA PHE A 364 -4.57 -1.94 31.01
C PHE A 364 -5.24 -0.97 31.97
N VAL A 365 -6.36 -0.39 31.53
CA VAL A 365 -7.27 0.39 32.37
C VAL A 365 -8.70 -0.06 32.07
N GLU A 366 -9.45 -0.38 33.12
CA GLU A 366 -10.88 -0.63 33.02
C GLU A 366 -11.62 0.69 32.78
N GLY A 367 -12.44 0.75 31.74
CA GLY A 367 -13.17 1.97 31.39
C GLY A 367 -14.13 1.82 30.22
N ASP A 368 -15.16 2.67 30.22
CA ASP A 368 -16.15 2.81 29.15
C ASP A 368 -15.83 4.03 28.28
N ILE A 369 -15.86 3.86 26.94
CA ILE A 369 -15.55 4.94 25.99
C ILE A 369 -16.54 6.10 26.02
N SER A 370 -17.78 5.86 26.44
CA SER A 370 -18.82 6.90 26.58
C SER A 370 -18.62 7.77 27.82
N ILE A 371 -17.89 7.27 28.84
CA ILE A 371 -17.70 7.94 30.14
C ILE A 371 -16.30 8.56 30.28
N HIS A 372 -15.24 7.82 29.92
CA HIS A 372 -13.86 8.15 30.30
C HIS A 372 -13.15 9.05 29.28
N SER A 373 -13.79 10.14 28.86
CA SER A 373 -13.30 10.99 27.75
C SER A 373 -11.91 11.59 28.01
N GLU A 374 -11.61 12.04 29.23
CA GLU A 374 -10.30 12.62 29.57
C GLU A 374 -9.16 11.62 29.43
N TRP A 375 -9.38 10.39 29.91
CA TRP A 375 -8.39 9.32 29.81
C TRP A 375 -8.12 8.95 28.36
N ILE A 376 -9.18 8.83 27.56
CA ILE A 376 -9.09 8.47 26.14
C ILE A 376 -8.36 9.55 25.36
N GLU A 377 -8.74 10.82 25.54
CA GLU A 377 -8.09 11.93 24.85
C GLU A 377 -6.60 12.00 25.21
N TYR A 378 -6.26 11.86 26.50
CA TYR A 378 -4.89 11.81 26.96
C TYR A 378 -4.11 10.66 26.32
N HIS A 379 -4.68 9.45 26.25
CA HIS A 379 -3.99 8.29 25.67
C HIS A 379 -3.88 8.35 24.16
N VAL A 380 -4.85 8.94 23.45
CA VAL A 380 -4.71 9.25 22.02
C VAL A 380 -3.53 10.22 21.82
N LYS A 381 -3.45 11.29 22.62
CA LYS A 381 -2.31 12.24 22.57
C LYS A 381 -0.96 11.57 22.88
N LYS A 382 -0.94 10.63 23.84
CA LYS A 382 0.27 9.93 24.31
C LYS A 382 0.79 8.87 23.34
N CYS A 383 -0.12 8.11 22.73
CA CYS A 383 0.20 6.96 21.89
C CYS A 383 0.52 7.39 20.45
N ASP A 384 1.05 6.45 19.67
CA ASP A 384 1.52 6.70 18.30
C ASP A 384 0.49 6.19 17.28
N VAL A 385 -0.16 5.06 17.57
CA VAL A 385 -1.21 4.42 16.75
C VAL A 385 -2.44 4.14 17.59
N VAL A 386 -3.64 4.37 17.05
CA VAL A 386 -4.92 4.13 17.71
C VAL A 386 -5.77 3.11 16.94
N LEU A 387 -6.26 2.10 17.65
CA LEU A 387 -7.20 1.07 17.17
C LEU A 387 -8.49 1.13 17.98
N PRO A 388 -9.54 1.82 17.48
CA PRO A 388 -10.83 1.86 18.14
C PRO A 388 -11.67 0.62 17.78
N LEU A 389 -11.53 -0.45 18.54
CA LEU A 389 -12.21 -1.74 18.31
C LEU A 389 -13.58 -1.87 18.99
N VAL A 390 -13.99 -0.86 19.75
CA VAL A 390 -15.31 -0.85 20.41
C VAL A 390 -16.42 -0.67 19.37
N ALA A 391 -17.28 -1.68 19.26
CA ALA A 391 -18.48 -1.66 18.41
C ALA A 391 -19.45 -2.78 18.82
N ILE A 392 -20.72 -2.64 18.46
CA ILE A 392 -21.73 -3.69 18.50
C ILE A 392 -21.82 -4.31 17.11
N ALA A 393 -21.22 -5.49 16.92
CA ALA A 393 -21.14 -6.18 15.62
C ALA A 393 -22.03 -7.44 15.53
N THR A 394 -23.13 -7.48 16.28
CA THR A 394 -24.07 -8.61 16.31
C THR A 394 -25.38 -8.28 15.57
N PRO A 395 -25.73 -8.97 14.47
CA PRO A 395 -26.83 -8.55 13.59
C PRO A 395 -28.21 -8.40 14.24
N ILE A 396 -28.48 -9.15 15.31
CA ILE A 396 -29.75 -9.04 16.05
C ILE A 396 -29.89 -7.68 16.75
N GLU A 397 -28.79 -7.07 17.16
CA GLU A 397 -28.80 -5.79 17.86
C GLU A 397 -29.08 -4.62 16.91
N TYR A 398 -28.83 -4.79 15.61
CA TYR A 398 -29.10 -3.76 14.60
C TYR A 398 -30.60 -3.52 14.43
N THR A 399 -31.40 -4.58 14.59
CA THR A 399 -32.87 -4.50 14.52
C THR A 399 -33.48 -4.26 15.90
N ARG A 400 -32.90 -4.86 16.94
CA ARG A 400 -33.41 -4.77 18.32
C ARG A 400 -33.11 -3.41 18.99
N ASN A 401 -31.89 -2.91 18.83
CA ASN A 401 -31.38 -1.70 19.50
C ASN A 401 -30.65 -0.76 18.52
N PRO A 402 -31.28 -0.33 17.41
CA PRO A 402 -30.63 0.44 16.34
C PRO A 402 -29.99 1.76 16.82
N LEU A 403 -30.63 2.47 17.75
CA LEU A 403 -30.10 3.73 18.27
C LEU A 403 -28.84 3.53 19.10
N ARG A 404 -28.80 2.47 19.92
CA ARG A 404 -27.60 2.14 20.71
C ARG A 404 -26.43 1.76 19.80
N VAL A 405 -26.70 1.02 18.72
CA VAL A 405 -25.69 0.70 17.69
C VAL A 405 -25.18 1.99 17.05
N PHE A 406 -26.06 2.92 16.67
CA PHE A 406 -25.65 4.20 16.10
C PHE A 406 -24.80 5.04 17.08
N GLU A 407 -25.26 5.25 18.31
CA GLU A 407 -24.53 6.03 19.33
C GLU A 407 -23.11 5.49 19.55
N LEU A 408 -22.97 4.16 19.73
CA LEU A 408 -21.67 3.56 20.00
C LEU A 408 -20.80 3.43 18.75
N ASP A 409 -21.33 2.87 17.67
CA ASP A 409 -20.53 2.52 16.50
C ASP A 409 -20.24 3.73 15.61
N PHE A 410 -21.07 4.79 15.70
CA PHE A 410 -20.90 6.03 14.96
C PHE A 410 -20.39 7.17 15.84
N GLU A 411 -21.19 7.65 16.80
CA GLU A 411 -20.91 8.93 17.49
C GLU A 411 -19.67 8.84 18.38
N GLU A 412 -19.56 7.79 19.19
CA GLU A 412 -18.40 7.58 20.06
C GLU A 412 -17.11 7.35 19.27
N ASN A 413 -17.20 6.59 18.18
CA ASN A 413 -16.07 6.37 17.28
C ASN A 413 -15.66 7.64 16.52
N LEU A 414 -16.62 8.46 16.09
CA LEU A 414 -16.35 9.77 15.47
C LEU A 414 -15.58 10.71 16.41
N ARG A 415 -15.91 10.68 17.71
CA ARG A 415 -15.16 11.42 18.73
C ARG A 415 -13.70 10.99 18.80
N ILE A 416 -13.42 9.69 18.79
CA ILE A 416 -12.04 9.16 18.79
C ILE A 416 -11.30 9.55 17.51
N ILE A 417 -11.94 9.45 16.34
CA ILE A 417 -11.38 9.89 15.06
C ILE A 417 -10.96 11.36 15.13
N ARG A 418 -11.81 12.23 15.68
CA ARG A 418 -11.50 13.67 15.86
C ARG A 418 -10.31 13.91 16.80
N TYR A 419 -10.14 13.10 17.85
CA TYR A 419 -8.93 13.16 18.67
C TYR A 419 -7.68 12.78 17.87
N CYS A 420 -7.74 11.75 17.03
CA CYS A 420 -6.63 11.36 16.16
C CYS A 420 -6.24 12.50 15.20
N VAL A 421 -7.22 13.18 14.61
CA VAL A 421 -6.99 14.37 13.76
C VAL A 421 -6.33 15.49 14.57
N LYS A 422 -6.93 15.87 15.71
CA LYS A 422 -6.45 16.95 16.59
C LYS A 422 -4.99 16.76 17.02
N TYR A 423 -4.61 15.53 17.33
CA TYR A 423 -3.26 15.20 17.82
C TYR A 423 -2.34 14.57 16.77
N ARG A 424 -2.75 14.57 15.50
CA ARG A 424 -2.02 14.01 14.34
C ARG A 424 -1.52 12.60 14.61
N LYS A 425 -2.43 11.72 15.01
CA LYS A 425 -2.16 10.31 15.32
C LYS A 425 -2.61 9.41 14.21
N ARG A 426 -1.85 8.35 13.99
CA ARG A 426 -2.22 7.32 13.02
C ARG A 426 -3.42 6.55 13.57
N ILE A 427 -4.45 6.41 12.75
CA ILE A 427 -5.63 5.60 13.09
C ILE A 427 -5.73 4.38 12.18
N ILE A 428 -5.85 3.20 12.78
CA ILE A 428 -6.16 1.97 12.05
C ILE A 428 -7.59 1.62 12.42
N PHE A 429 -8.53 1.99 11.55
CA PHE A 429 -9.94 1.93 11.86
C PHE A 429 -10.56 0.61 11.37
N PRO A 430 -11.27 -0.13 12.23
CA PRO A 430 -12.01 -1.30 11.82
C PRO A 430 -13.26 -0.85 11.04
N SER A 431 -13.14 -0.83 9.73
CA SER A 431 -14.29 -0.88 8.83
C SER A 431 -14.92 -2.29 8.90
N THR A 432 -15.82 -2.62 7.98
CA THR A 432 -16.51 -3.91 7.99
C THR A 432 -16.78 -4.40 6.58
N SER A 433 -16.72 -5.71 6.36
CA SER A 433 -17.19 -6.32 5.11
C SER A 433 -18.69 -6.11 4.86
N GLU A 434 -19.47 -5.72 5.89
CA GLU A 434 -20.89 -5.41 5.72
C GLU A 434 -21.14 -4.05 5.03
N VAL A 435 -20.10 -3.22 4.85
CA VAL A 435 -20.16 -1.95 4.11
C VAL A 435 -20.50 -2.18 2.63
N TYR A 436 -20.08 -3.32 2.07
CA TYR A 436 -20.42 -3.74 0.71
C TYR A 436 -21.91 -4.08 0.56
N GLY A 437 -22.56 -4.45 1.67
CA GLY A 437 -23.95 -4.86 1.71
C GLY A 437 -24.22 -5.98 0.70
N MET A 438 -25.15 -5.73 -0.22
CA MET A 438 -25.59 -6.64 -1.28
C MET A 438 -24.87 -6.37 -2.62
N CYS A 439 -23.60 -5.99 -2.56
CA CYS A 439 -22.76 -5.85 -3.76
C CYS A 439 -22.85 -7.10 -4.64
N SER A 440 -23.03 -6.90 -5.95
CA SER A 440 -23.19 -7.98 -6.93
C SER A 440 -21.87 -8.50 -7.49
N ASP A 441 -20.75 -7.87 -7.16
CA ASP A 441 -19.45 -8.24 -7.69
C ASP A 441 -19.02 -9.61 -7.17
N LYS A 442 -18.33 -10.38 -8.01
CA LYS A 442 -17.79 -11.69 -7.61
C LYS A 442 -16.77 -11.56 -6.46
N TYR A 443 -15.97 -10.49 -6.50
CA TYR A 443 -15.02 -10.14 -5.46
C TYR A 443 -15.33 -8.71 -5.02
N PHE A 444 -15.54 -8.52 -3.72
CA PHE A 444 -15.75 -7.20 -3.15
C PHE A 444 -14.41 -6.49 -3.10
N ASP A 445 -14.25 -5.50 -3.96
CA ASP A 445 -13.02 -4.75 -4.14
C ASP A 445 -13.09 -3.42 -3.37
N GLU A 446 -12.05 -3.13 -2.59
CA GLU A 446 -11.94 -1.95 -1.74
C GLU A 446 -12.04 -0.63 -2.51
N ASP A 447 -11.54 -0.61 -3.74
CA ASP A 447 -11.34 0.60 -4.54
C ASP A 447 -12.37 0.74 -5.67
N HIS A 448 -13.10 -0.34 -6.00
CA HIS A 448 -13.94 -0.40 -7.20
C HIS A 448 -15.39 -0.83 -6.96
N SER A 449 -15.67 -1.63 -5.93
CA SER A 449 -17.03 -2.16 -5.74
C SER A 449 -18.01 -1.11 -5.23
N ASN A 450 -19.20 -1.10 -5.83
CA ASN A 450 -20.31 -0.31 -5.32
C ASN A 450 -20.84 -0.89 -4.00
N LEU A 451 -21.37 0.00 -3.16
CA LEU A 451 -21.88 -0.32 -1.83
C LEU A 451 -23.41 -0.27 -1.88
N ILE A 452 -24.08 -1.42 -1.74
CA ILE A 452 -25.52 -1.56 -1.99
C ILE A 452 -26.22 -1.98 -0.71
N VAL A 453 -27.17 -1.19 -0.23
CA VAL A 453 -28.01 -1.51 0.94
C VAL A 453 -29.49 -1.46 0.58
N GLY A 454 -30.33 -2.05 1.43
CA GLY A 454 -31.77 -2.06 1.25
C GLY A 454 -32.43 -0.71 1.60
N PRO A 455 -33.76 -0.61 1.44
CA PRO A 455 -34.52 0.58 1.82
C PRO A 455 -34.42 0.90 3.31
N VAL A 456 -34.77 2.14 3.69
CA VAL A 456 -34.75 2.61 5.09
C VAL A 456 -35.57 1.72 6.05
N ASN A 457 -36.65 1.10 5.55
CA ASN A 457 -37.47 0.17 6.36
C ASN A 457 -36.82 -1.21 6.62
N LYS A 458 -35.55 -1.39 6.22
CA LYS A 458 -34.69 -2.53 6.56
C LYS A 458 -33.60 -2.07 7.53
N PRO A 459 -33.91 -1.91 8.83
CA PRO A 459 -33.03 -1.28 9.81
C PRO A 459 -31.71 -2.04 10.04
N ARG A 460 -31.59 -3.31 9.65
CA ARG A 460 -30.31 -4.04 9.70
C ARG A 460 -29.16 -3.24 9.07
N TRP A 461 -29.42 -2.50 8.00
CA TRP A 461 -28.41 -1.74 7.28
C TRP A 461 -27.88 -0.51 8.03
N ILE A 462 -28.45 -0.16 9.20
CA ILE A 462 -27.96 0.96 10.01
C ILE A 462 -26.49 0.80 10.39
N TYR A 463 -26.06 -0.42 10.72
CA TYR A 463 -24.66 -0.73 11.03
C TYR A 463 -23.76 -0.51 9.80
N SER A 464 -24.13 -1.09 8.66
CA SER A 464 -23.40 -0.95 7.40
C SER A 464 -23.21 0.52 6.99
N VAL A 465 -24.29 1.31 7.01
CA VAL A 465 -24.27 2.72 6.61
C VAL A 465 -23.51 3.58 7.62
N SER A 466 -23.62 3.29 8.92
CA SER A 466 -22.86 4.00 9.96
C SER A 466 -21.36 3.81 9.77
N LYS A 467 -20.90 2.57 9.58
CA LYS A 467 -19.49 2.27 9.31
C LYS A 467 -19.03 2.87 7.97
N GLN A 468 -19.87 2.84 6.93
CA GLN A 468 -19.59 3.49 5.64
C GLN A 468 -19.38 5.00 5.78
N LEU A 469 -20.22 5.67 6.56
CA LEU A 469 -20.14 7.11 6.74
C LEU A 469 -18.86 7.48 7.53
N LEU A 470 -18.46 6.68 8.52
CA LEU A 470 -17.18 6.85 9.19
C LEU A 470 -15.98 6.64 8.25
N ASP A 471 -15.99 5.62 7.40
CA ASP A 471 -14.97 5.41 6.37
C ASP A 471 -14.79 6.68 5.51
N ARG A 472 -15.91 7.30 5.09
CA ARG A 472 -15.90 8.54 4.29
C ARG A 472 -15.41 9.76 5.06
N VAL A 473 -15.76 9.88 6.34
CA VAL A 473 -15.28 10.97 7.19
C VAL A 473 -13.78 10.85 7.44
N ILE A 474 -13.28 9.64 7.72
CA ILE A 474 -11.85 9.37 7.85
C ILE A 474 -11.11 9.71 6.54
N TRP A 475 -11.67 9.28 5.40
CA TRP A 475 -11.12 9.61 4.08
C TRP A 475 -11.01 11.12 3.87
N ALA A 476 -12.08 11.87 4.18
CA ALA A 476 -12.09 13.33 4.07
C ALA A 476 -11.04 13.99 4.98
N TYR A 477 -10.87 13.51 6.21
CA TYR A 477 -9.80 13.97 7.09
C TYR A 477 -8.41 13.66 6.55
N GLY A 478 -8.22 12.50 5.92
CA GLY A 478 -6.96 12.17 5.25
C GLY A 478 -6.65 13.12 4.10
N GLU A 479 -7.62 13.38 3.23
CA GLU A 479 -7.46 14.22 2.05
C GLU A 479 -7.31 15.71 2.39
N LYS A 480 -8.09 16.22 3.35
CA LYS A 480 -8.17 17.66 3.64
C LYS A 480 -7.33 18.12 4.82
N GLU A 481 -7.08 17.25 5.79
CA GLU A 481 -6.37 17.59 7.03
C GLU A 481 -5.11 16.75 7.26
N GLY A 482 -4.78 15.83 6.34
CA GLY A 482 -3.56 15.02 6.40
C GLY A 482 -3.58 13.96 7.50
N LEU A 483 -4.75 13.47 7.90
CA LEU A 483 -4.86 12.34 8.82
C LEU A 483 -4.20 11.09 8.22
N GLN A 484 -3.22 10.51 8.93
CA GLN A 484 -2.65 9.22 8.55
C GLN A 484 -3.61 8.12 9.00
N PHE A 485 -4.21 7.40 8.05
CA PHE A 485 -5.17 6.34 8.35
C PHE A 485 -4.93 5.08 7.54
N THR A 486 -5.44 3.96 8.04
CA THR A 486 -5.69 2.74 7.27
C THR A 486 -7.06 2.20 7.67
N LEU A 487 -7.91 1.88 6.70
CA LEU A 487 -9.18 1.20 6.95
C LEU A 487 -8.99 -0.30 6.70
N PHE A 488 -9.38 -1.15 7.64
CA PHE A 488 -9.36 -2.60 7.42
C PHE A 488 -10.75 -3.21 7.53
N ARG A 489 -11.05 -4.18 6.67
CA ARG A 489 -12.37 -4.82 6.58
C ARG A 489 -12.23 -6.32 6.84
N PRO A 490 -12.54 -6.79 8.06
CA PRO A 490 -12.56 -8.22 8.37
C PRO A 490 -13.69 -8.95 7.64
N PHE A 491 -13.38 -10.12 7.06
CA PHE A 491 -14.34 -11.05 6.47
C PHE A 491 -14.46 -12.27 7.37
N ASN A 492 -15.54 -12.29 8.17
CA ASN A 492 -15.96 -13.43 9.00
C ASN A 492 -14.80 -14.10 9.75
N TRP A 493 -14.00 -13.31 10.46
CA TRP A 493 -12.92 -13.84 11.29
C TRP A 493 -13.50 -14.72 12.40
N MET A 494 -12.92 -15.90 12.60
CA MET A 494 -13.33 -16.86 13.61
C MET A 494 -12.11 -17.56 14.23
N GLY A 495 -12.29 -18.08 15.43
CA GLY A 495 -11.21 -18.63 16.25
C GLY A 495 -11.62 -18.68 17.73
N PRO A 496 -10.71 -19.14 18.60
CA PRO A 496 -10.87 -19.07 20.05
C PRO A 496 -11.34 -17.68 20.53
N ARG A 497 -12.19 -17.60 21.57
CA ARG A 497 -12.70 -16.34 22.16
C ARG A 497 -13.55 -15.45 21.23
N LEU A 498 -14.13 -16.03 20.18
CA LEU A 498 -15.10 -15.33 19.31
C LEU A 498 -16.47 -15.20 20.00
N ASP A 499 -16.80 -14.02 20.52
CA ASP A 499 -17.96 -13.84 21.42
C ASP A 499 -17.81 -14.73 22.68
N ASN A 500 -18.94 -15.02 23.34
CA ASN A 500 -19.02 -16.01 24.41
C ASN A 500 -20.38 -16.74 24.34
N LEU A 501 -20.44 -17.95 24.91
CA LEU A 501 -21.64 -18.80 24.87
C LEU A 501 -22.84 -18.17 25.60
N ASN A 502 -22.61 -17.38 26.65
CA ASN A 502 -23.68 -16.69 27.37
C ASN A 502 -24.35 -15.60 26.51
N ALA A 503 -23.58 -14.86 25.73
CA ALA A 503 -24.10 -13.88 24.77
C ALA A 503 -24.87 -14.57 23.63
N ALA A 504 -24.43 -15.75 23.21
CA ALA A 504 -25.14 -16.57 22.21
C ALA A 504 -26.53 -17.05 22.72
N ARG A 505 -26.74 -17.27 24.03
CA ARG A 505 -28.05 -17.68 24.58
C ARG A 505 -29.16 -16.65 24.32
N ILE A 506 -28.81 -15.37 24.24
CA ILE A 506 -29.74 -14.27 23.90
C ILE A 506 -29.71 -13.89 22.41
N GLY A 507 -29.01 -14.67 21.58
CA GLY A 507 -28.83 -14.48 20.14
C GLY A 507 -27.79 -13.42 19.77
N SER A 508 -27.05 -12.87 20.74
CA SER A 508 -26.05 -11.81 20.53
C SER A 508 -24.67 -12.40 20.30
N SER A 509 -24.53 -13.20 19.24
CA SER A 509 -23.25 -13.74 18.79
C SER A 509 -23.20 -13.87 17.26
N ARG A 510 -22.01 -14.10 16.72
CA ARG A 510 -21.83 -14.46 15.31
C ARG A 510 -22.23 -15.92 15.06
N ALA A 511 -22.35 -16.27 13.77
CA ALA A 511 -22.92 -17.55 13.32
C ALA A 511 -22.25 -18.77 13.98
N ILE A 512 -20.93 -18.92 13.88
CA ILE A 512 -20.23 -20.11 14.40
C ILE A 512 -20.41 -20.30 15.91
N THR A 513 -20.32 -19.24 16.71
CA THR A 513 -20.52 -19.32 18.17
C THR A 513 -21.97 -19.72 18.52
N GLN A 514 -22.95 -19.25 17.75
CA GLN A 514 -24.34 -19.67 17.90
C GLN A 514 -24.53 -21.15 17.55
N LEU A 515 -23.86 -21.63 16.49
CA LEU A 515 -23.91 -23.04 16.08
C LEU A 515 -23.27 -23.95 17.15
N ILE A 516 -22.13 -23.54 17.72
CA ILE A 516 -21.48 -24.25 18.81
C ILE A 516 -22.38 -24.31 20.04
N LEU A 517 -23.02 -23.20 20.40
CA LEU A 517 -23.99 -23.18 21.50
C LEU A 517 -25.11 -24.20 21.28
N ASN A 518 -25.66 -24.28 20.05
CA ASN A 518 -26.72 -25.23 19.74
C ASN A 518 -26.29 -26.68 19.98
N LEU A 519 -25.05 -27.02 19.61
CA LEU A 519 -24.48 -28.35 19.86
C LEU A 519 -24.26 -28.62 21.36
N VAL A 520 -23.79 -27.61 22.10
CA VAL A 520 -23.57 -27.71 23.56
C VAL A 520 -24.89 -27.91 24.32
N GLU A 521 -25.94 -27.17 23.96
CA GLU A 521 -27.24 -27.21 24.65
C GLU A 521 -28.19 -28.30 24.11
N GLY A 522 -27.83 -28.95 23.00
CA GLY A 522 -28.72 -29.91 22.33
C GLY A 522 -29.93 -29.27 21.66
N SER A 523 -29.86 -27.99 21.29
CA SER A 523 -30.89 -27.32 20.51
C SER A 523 -30.63 -27.49 19.00
N PRO A 524 -31.66 -27.44 18.15
CA PRO A 524 -31.47 -27.62 16.71
C PRO A 524 -30.68 -26.46 16.11
N ILE A 525 -29.82 -26.75 15.13
CA ILE A 525 -29.16 -25.72 14.34
C ILE A 525 -30.20 -25.10 13.40
N LYS A 526 -30.38 -23.78 13.52
CA LYS A 526 -31.34 -23.01 12.71
C LYS A 526 -30.67 -22.48 11.44
N LEU A 527 -31.09 -22.99 10.29
CA LEU A 527 -30.67 -22.54 8.96
C LEU A 527 -31.61 -21.43 8.50
N ILE A 528 -31.19 -20.18 8.73
CA ILE A 528 -31.98 -19.00 8.41
C ILE A 528 -32.15 -18.88 6.89
N ASP A 529 -33.40 -18.81 6.45
CA ASP A 529 -33.82 -18.80 5.04
C ASP A 529 -33.18 -19.93 4.21
N GLY A 530 -33.00 -21.09 4.85
CA GLY A 530 -32.42 -22.28 4.22
C GLY A 530 -30.89 -22.40 4.32
N GLY A 531 -30.19 -21.37 4.81
CA GLY A 531 -28.76 -21.44 5.12
C GLY A 531 -27.83 -21.56 3.91
N LYS A 532 -28.33 -21.30 2.69
CA LYS A 532 -27.57 -21.43 1.43
C LYS A 532 -26.68 -20.22 1.12
N GLN A 533 -26.88 -19.11 1.81
CA GLN A 533 -26.04 -17.92 1.71
C GLN A 533 -24.60 -18.24 2.12
N LYS A 534 -23.63 -17.73 1.35
CA LYS A 534 -22.20 -18.06 1.47
C LYS A 534 -21.39 -16.95 2.09
N ARG A 535 -20.37 -17.33 2.86
CA ARG A 535 -19.39 -16.43 3.50
C ARG A 535 -18.00 -17.00 3.31
N CYS A 536 -17.02 -16.09 3.24
CA CYS A 536 -15.61 -16.46 3.32
C CYS A 536 -15.12 -16.34 4.76
N PHE A 537 -14.80 -17.46 5.39
CA PHE A 537 -14.37 -17.51 6.79
C PHE A 537 -12.85 -17.42 6.91
N THR A 538 -12.38 -16.68 7.90
CA THR A 538 -10.94 -16.43 8.03
C THR A 538 -10.48 -16.82 9.43
N ASP A 539 -9.41 -17.58 9.53
CA ASP A 539 -8.78 -17.86 10.82
C ASP A 539 -8.27 -16.56 11.45
N ILE A 540 -8.50 -16.39 12.76
CA ILE A 540 -8.04 -15.22 13.50
C ILE A 540 -6.53 -15.02 13.43
N ARG A 541 -5.73 -16.08 13.34
CA ARG A 541 -4.27 -16.02 13.22
C ARG A 541 -3.86 -15.34 11.91
N ASP A 542 -4.53 -15.70 10.81
CA ASP A 542 -4.35 -15.05 9.51
C ASP A 542 -4.79 -13.58 9.55
N GLY A 543 -5.96 -13.30 10.14
CA GLY A 543 -6.49 -11.95 10.29
C GLY A 543 -5.59 -11.02 11.11
N ILE A 544 -5.11 -11.51 12.26
CA ILE A 544 -4.24 -10.76 13.17
C ILE A 544 -2.86 -10.56 12.56
N GLU A 545 -2.33 -11.52 11.81
CA GLU A 545 -1.06 -11.33 11.13
C GLU A 545 -1.15 -10.25 10.03
N ALA A 546 -2.27 -10.16 9.30
CA ALA A 546 -2.50 -9.05 8.39
C ALA A 546 -2.62 -7.70 9.14
N LEU A 547 -3.40 -7.65 10.23
CA LEU A 547 -3.55 -6.45 11.04
C LEU A 547 -2.24 -6.00 11.69
N TYR A 548 -1.41 -6.94 12.14
CA TYR A 548 -0.05 -6.69 12.61
C TYR A 548 0.80 -6.02 11.53
N ARG A 549 0.76 -6.51 10.29
CA ARG A 549 1.48 -5.86 9.17
C ARG A 549 0.95 -4.48 8.83
N ILE A 550 -0.34 -4.22 9.05
CA ILE A 550 -0.90 -2.86 8.95
C ILE A 550 -0.28 -1.97 10.03
N ILE A 551 -0.13 -2.44 11.28
CA ILE A 551 0.52 -1.67 12.35
C ILE A 551 1.99 -1.39 12.00
N GLU A 552 2.73 -2.39 11.52
CA GLU A 552 4.12 -2.25 11.06
C GLU A 552 4.28 -1.20 9.96
N ASN A 553 3.31 -1.13 9.04
CA ASN A 553 3.27 -0.15 7.94
C ASN A 553 4.58 -0.05 7.15
N ALA A 554 5.19 -1.20 6.83
CA ALA A 554 6.49 -1.25 6.18
C ALA A 554 6.49 -0.47 4.86
N GLY A 555 7.33 0.58 4.79
CA GLY A 555 7.41 1.48 3.64
C GLY A 555 6.22 2.44 3.49
N ASN A 556 5.45 2.67 4.56
CA ASN A 556 4.23 3.50 4.57
C ASN A 556 3.17 3.05 3.55
N ARG A 557 3.21 1.76 3.17
CA ARG A 557 2.35 1.19 2.11
C ARG A 557 0.87 1.06 2.51
N CYS A 558 0.50 1.37 3.75
CA CYS A 558 -0.87 1.31 4.24
C CYS A 558 -1.50 2.71 4.42
N ASP A 559 -0.76 3.79 4.15
CA ASP A 559 -1.26 5.15 4.35
C ASP A 559 -2.33 5.50 3.32
N GLY A 560 -3.53 5.83 3.79
CA GLY A 560 -4.68 6.13 2.92
C GLY A 560 -5.32 4.90 2.28
N GLU A 561 -4.90 3.69 2.68
CA GLU A 561 -5.36 2.45 2.08
C GLU A 561 -6.62 1.89 2.76
N ILE A 562 -7.42 1.19 1.95
CA ILE A 562 -8.54 0.35 2.40
C ILE A 562 -8.16 -1.09 2.09
N ILE A 563 -8.17 -1.96 3.10
CA ILE A 563 -7.65 -3.32 3.01
C ILE A 563 -8.67 -4.33 3.53
N ASN A 564 -9.18 -5.17 2.64
CA ASN A 564 -9.92 -6.37 3.01
C ASN A 564 -8.97 -7.40 3.59
N ILE A 565 -9.40 -8.04 4.66
CA ILE A 565 -8.68 -9.15 5.27
C ILE A 565 -9.64 -10.33 5.39
N GLY A 566 -9.45 -11.29 4.50
CA GLY A 566 -10.15 -12.56 4.58
C GLY A 566 -9.55 -13.67 3.73
N ASN A 567 -10.08 -14.88 3.88
CA ASN A 567 -9.70 -16.02 3.06
C ASN A 567 -10.76 -16.34 1.98
N PRO A 568 -10.57 -15.90 0.72
CA PRO A 568 -11.54 -16.14 -0.36
C PRO A 568 -11.67 -17.62 -0.75
N GLU A 569 -10.72 -18.48 -0.36
CA GLU A 569 -10.75 -19.93 -0.59
C GLU A 569 -11.66 -20.66 0.41
N ASN A 570 -11.78 -20.13 1.64
CA ASN A 570 -12.65 -20.68 2.68
C ASN A 570 -14.11 -20.20 2.53
N GLU A 571 -14.67 -20.32 1.32
CA GLU A 571 -16.07 -19.98 1.05
C GLU A 571 -16.98 -21.17 1.35
N ALA A 572 -17.91 -20.97 2.29
CA ALA A 572 -18.92 -21.96 2.62
C ALA A 572 -20.26 -21.30 2.93
N SER A 573 -21.35 -22.04 2.68
CA SER A 573 -22.68 -21.72 3.16
C SER A 573 -22.80 -21.95 4.67
N ILE A 574 -23.86 -21.41 5.28
CA ILE A 574 -24.13 -21.64 6.71
C ILE A 574 -24.49 -23.10 6.97
N GLU A 575 -25.14 -23.77 6.01
CA GLU A 575 -25.39 -25.21 6.06
C GLU A 575 -24.08 -26.01 6.05
N GLU A 576 -23.19 -25.77 5.08
CA GLU A 576 -21.87 -26.43 5.00
C GLU A 576 -21.04 -26.18 6.28
N LEU A 577 -21.03 -24.96 6.82
CA LEU A 577 -20.39 -24.66 8.10
C LEU A 577 -20.99 -25.52 9.24
N GLY A 578 -22.31 -25.64 9.30
CA GLY A 578 -23.00 -26.45 10.30
C GLY A 578 -22.64 -27.94 10.19
N GLU A 579 -22.54 -28.47 8.97
CA GLU A 579 -22.12 -29.85 8.71
C GLU A 579 -20.67 -30.11 9.12
N MET A 580 -19.74 -29.23 8.75
CA MET A 580 -18.33 -29.33 9.14
C MET A 580 -18.16 -29.26 10.66
N LEU A 581 -18.89 -28.34 11.31
CA LEU A 581 -18.88 -28.21 12.76
C LEU A 581 -19.44 -29.45 13.45
N LEU A 582 -20.56 -29.99 12.96
CA LEU A 582 -21.15 -31.23 13.49
C LEU A 582 -20.18 -32.41 13.33
N ALA A 583 -19.55 -32.56 12.17
CA ALA A 583 -18.58 -33.62 11.92
C ALA A 583 -17.38 -33.56 12.88
N SER A 584 -16.94 -32.35 13.21
CA SER A 584 -15.85 -32.09 14.16
C SER A 584 -16.30 -32.35 15.60
N PHE A 585 -17.53 -31.93 15.95
CA PHE A 585 -18.15 -32.16 17.25
C PHE A 585 -18.35 -33.63 17.57
N GLU A 586 -18.87 -34.42 16.63
CA GLU A 586 -19.09 -35.86 16.83
C GLU A 586 -17.78 -36.65 17.04
N LYS A 587 -16.65 -36.13 16.55
CA LYS A 587 -15.32 -36.72 16.77
C LYS A 587 -14.61 -36.17 18.01
N HIS A 588 -15.16 -35.14 18.66
CA HIS A 588 -14.46 -34.42 19.71
C HIS A 588 -14.33 -35.24 21.00
N PRO A 589 -13.18 -35.23 21.71
CA PRO A 589 -13.00 -36.01 22.95
C PRO A 589 -13.99 -35.70 24.08
N LEU A 590 -14.58 -34.50 24.07
CA LEU A 590 -15.60 -34.08 25.05
C LEU A 590 -17.04 -34.36 24.60
N ARG A 591 -17.25 -35.00 23.44
CA ARG A 591 -18.57 -35.19 22.82
C ARG A 591 -19.60 -35.83 23.75
N HIS A 592 -19.19 -36.79 24.58
CA HIS A 592 -20.07 -37.54 25.48
C HIS A 592 -20.64 -36.72 26.65
N TYR A 593 -20.14 -35.50 26.88
CA TYR A 593 -20.68 -34.61 27.90
C TYR A 593 -21.90 -33.80 27.43
N PHE A 594 -22.20 -33.81 26.13
CA PHE A 594 -23.23 -32.98 25.53
C PHE A 594 -24.40 -33.82 24.99
N PRO A 595 -25.62 -33.26 24.89
CA PRO A 595 -26.79 -33.97 24.38
C PRO A 595 -26.64 -34.52 22.95
N PRO A 596 -27.54 -35.41 22.48
CA PRO A 596 -27.58 -35.80 21.08
C PRO A 596 -27.94 -34.61 20.18
N PHE A 597 -27.47 -34.63 18.94
CA PHE A 597 -27.75 -33.57 17.97
C PHE A 597 -29.25 -33.49 17.65
N ALA A 598 -29.86 -32.32 17.85
CA ALA A 598 -31.29 -32.09 17.63
C ALA A 598 -31.70 -31.82 16.17
N GLY A 599 -30.75 -31.95 15.24
CA GLY A 599 -30.98 -31.81 13.80
C GLY A 599 -30.87 -30.37 13.29
N PHE A 600 -30.81 -30.26 11.95
CA PHE A 600 -30.94 -28.99 11.24
C PHE A 600 -32.41 -28.62 11.07
N ARG A 601 -32.75 -27.34 11.21
CA ARG A 601 -34.10 -26.82 10.98
C ARG A 601 -34.05 -25.54 10.17
N VAL A 602 -34.83 -25.49 9.09
CA VAL A 602 -35.02 -24.28 8.30
C VAL A 602 -35.95 -23.33 9.05
N VAL A 603 -35.57 -22.05 9.12
CA VAL A 603 -36.28 -21.02 9.88
C VAL A 603 -36.32 -19.73 9.07
N GLU A 604 -37.45 -19.02 9.08
CA GLU A 604 -37.56 -17.70 8.44
C GLU A 604 -36.71 -16.66 9.18
N SER A 605 -35.99 -15.82 8.45
CA SER A 605 -35.20 -14.73 9.05
C SER A 605 -36.02 -13.79 9.93
N SER A 606 -37.29 -13.54 9.57
CA SER A 606 -38.23 -12.73 10.34
C SER A 606 -38.43 -13.25 11.78
N SER A 607 -38.39 -14.57 11.97
CA SER A 607 -38.63 -15.23 13.25
C SER A 607 -37.40 -15.26 14.15
N TYR A 608 -36.20 -15.08 13.58
CA TYR A 608 -34.94 -15.04 14.33
C TYR A 608 -34.48 -13.59 14.59
N TYR A 609 -34.37 -12.78 13.53
CA TYR A 609 -33.84 -11.42 13.61
C TYR A 609 -34.92 -10.32 13.75
N GLY A 610 -36.20 -10.70 13.65
CA GLY A 610 -37.32 -9.77 13.67
C GLY A 610 -37.66 -9.18 12.30
N LYS A 611 -38.72 -8.36 12.27
CA LYS A 611 -39.14 -7.64 11.07
C LYS A 611 -38.04 -6.68 10.60
N GLY A 612 -37.85 -6.57 9.29
CA GLY A 612 -36.90 -5.63 8.71
C GLY A 612 -35.49 -6.18 8.48
N TYR A 613 -35.26 -7.46 8.77
CA TYR A 613 -34.03 -8.14 8.34
C TYR A 613 -33.99 -8.32 6.82
N GLN A 614 -32.78 -8.31 6.28
CA GLN A 614 -32.42 -8.61 4.90
C GLN A 614 -30.99 -9.14 4.91
N ASP A 615 -30.65 -10.12 4.07
CA ASP A 615 -29.32 -10.76 4.10
C ASP A 615 -28.49 -10.49 2.83
N VAL A 616 -27.26 -10.99 2.84
CA VAL A 616 -26.28 -10.95 1.75
C VAL A 616 -26.13 -12.37 1.22
N GLU A 617 -26.32 -12.58 -0.08
CA GLU A 617 -26.26 -13.93 -0.67
C GLU A 617 -24.84 -14.50 -0.67
N HIS A 618 -23.85 -13.72 -1.11
CA HIS A 618 -22.44 -14.10 -1.12
C HIS A 618 -21.56 -12.95 -0.61
N ARG A 619 -20.42 -13.31 -0.01
CA ARG A 619 -19.46 -12.32 0.50
C ARG A 619 -18.05 -12.84 0.36
N LYS A 620 -17.41 -12.46 -0.75
CA LYS A 620 -16.04 -12.89 -1.08
C LYS A 620 -15.12 -11.67 -1.25
N PRO A 621 -14.03 -11.56 -0.49
CA PRO A 621 -13.12 -10.42 -0.58
C PRO A 621 -12.23 -10.49 -1.82
N SER A 622 -11.99 -9.35 -2.46
CA SER A 622 -10.69 -9.12 -3.13
C SER A 622 -9.63 -8.99 -2.04
N ILE A 623 -8.49 -9.68 -2.18
CA ILE A 623 -7.33 -9.55 -1.29
C ILE A 623 -6.13 -8.91 -1.99
N ARG A 624 -6.38 -8.19 -3.10
CA ARG A 624 -5.34 -7.53 -3.90
C ARG A 624 -4.58 -6.49 -3.08
N ASN A 625 -5.29 -5.65 -2.35
CA ASN A 625 -4.66 -4.60 -1.55
C ASN A 625 -3.87 -5.20 -0.38
N ALA A 626 -4.37 -6.26 0.26
CA ALA A 626 -3.61 -6.98 1.29
C ALA A 626 -2.29 -7.57 0.73
N ARG A 627 -2.31 -8.18 -0.45
CA ARG A 627 -1.09 -8.65 -1.14
C ARG A 627 -0.13 -7.50 -1.46
N ARG A 628 -0.65 -6.41 -2.05
CA ARG A 628 0.13 -5.23 -2.48
C ARG A 628 0.79 -4.50 -1.30
N CYS A 629 0.02 -4.23 -0.26
CA CYS A 629 0.43 -3.37 0.85
C CYS A 629 1.17 -4.16 1.93
N LEU A 630 0.77 -5.41 2.18
CA LEU A 630 1.23 -6.19 3.32
C LEU A 630 2.14 -7.37 2.93
N ASN A 631 2.22 -7.73 1.66
CA ASN A 631 2.78 -9.02 1.21
C ASN A 631 2.17 -10.20 2.00
N TRP A 632 0.85 -10.14 2.23
CA TRP A 632 0.11 -11.14 2.99
C TRP A 632 -0.81 -11.97 2.08
N GLU A 633 -0.91 -13.25 2.43
CA GLU A 633 -1.92 -14.17 1.94
C GLU A 633 -2.38 -15.05 3.12
N PRO A 634 -3.68 -15.40 3.18
CA PRO A 634 -4.19 -16.33 4.17
C PRO A 634 -3.61 -17.74 3.92
N LYS A 635 -3.36 -18.48 4.99
CA LYS A 635 -2.71 -19.80 4.92
C LYS A 635 -3.55 -20.92 5.50
N ILE A 636 -4.45 -20.59 6.42
CA ILE A 636 -5.12 -21.57 7.26
C ILE A 636 -6.44 -21.98 6.62
N ASP A 637 -6.61 -23.29 6.50
CA ASP A 637 -7.81 -23.91 5.96
C ASP A 637 -9.01 -23.77 6.92
N MET A 638 -10.20 -23.80 6.34
CA MET A 638 -11.45 -23.69 7.09
C MET A 638 -11.62 -24.78 8.15
N GLN A 639 -11.21 -26.03 7.86
CA GLN A 639 -11.38 -27.16 8.78
C GLN A 639 -10.57 -26.98 10.07
N GLU A 640 -9.28 -26.60 9.95
CA GLU A 640 -8.44 -26.34 11.12
C GLU A 640 -9.03 -25.23 12.00
N THR A 641 -9.53 -24.17 11.36
CA THR A 641 -10.16 -23.05 12.07
C THR A 641 -11.39 -23.50 12.86
N ILE A 642 -12.22 -24.38 12.27
CA ILE A 642 -13.41 -24.94 12.93
C ILE A 642 -13.01 -25.78 14.13
N ASP A 643 -12.02 -26.66 13.97
CA ASP A 643 -11.56 -27.56 15.03
C ASP A 643 -11.03 -26.78 16.24
N GLU A 644 -10.18 -25.78 16.02
CA GLU A 644 -9.64 -24.95 17.12
C GLU A 644 -10.72 -24.11 17.81
N THR A 645 -11.63 -23.53 17.03
CA THR A 645 -12.72 -22.73 17.57
C THR A 645 -13.62 -23.59 18.45
N LEU A 646 -13.99 -24.77 17.95
CA LEU A 646 -14.83 -25.71 18.67
C LEU A 646 -14.17 -26.21 19.95
N ASP A 647 -12.92 -26.68 19.87
CA ASP A 647 -12.18 -27.20 21.03
C ASP A 647 -12.10 -26.16 22.15
N PHE A 648 -11.80 -24.91 21.81
CA PHE A 648 -11.77 -23.81 22.78
C PHE A 648 -13.11 -23.66 23.51
N PHE A 649 -14.22 -23.61 22.78
CA PHE A 649 -15.53 -23.39 23.40
C PHE A 649 -15.99 -24.59 24.24
N LEU A 650 -15.80 -25.82 23.76
CA LEU A 650 -16.19 -27.02 24.51
C LEU A 650 -15.42 -27.16 25.82
N ARG A 651 -14.14 -26.77 25.85
CA ARG A 651 -13.31 -26.74 27.07
C ARG A 651 -13.65 -25.61 28.03
N THR A 652 -14.38 -24.59 27.56
CA THR A 652 -14.79 -23.44 28.37
C THR A 652 -16.13 -23.67 29.07
N VAL A 653 -16.88 -24.70 28.68
CA VAL A 653 -18.11 -25.10 29.38
C VAL A 653 -17.75 -25.69 30.74
N ASP A 654 -18.37 -25.17 31.80
CA ASP A 654 -18.24 -25.76 33.13
C ASP A 654 -19.01 -27.08 33.21
N LEU A 655 -18.27 -28.18 33.32
CA LEU A 655 -18.81 -29.55 33.36
C LEU A 655 -18.96 -29.99 34.82
N THR A 656 -19.89 -29.40 35.55
CA THR A 656 -20.23 -29.83 36.92
C THR A 656 -21.45 -30.75 36.93
N ASP A 657 -21.25 -31.94 37.51
CA ASP A 657 -22.16 -33.05 37.79
C ASP A 657 -22.95 -33.72 36.64
N LYS A 658 -22.65 -35.01 36.42
CA LYS A 658 -23.51 -35.95 35.69
C LYS A 658 -24.87 -36.04 36.39
N PRO A 659 -26.01 -35.93 35.69
CA PRO A 659 -27.17 -36.70 36.09
C PRO A 659 -26.79 -38.17 35.88
N SER A 660 -26.71 -38.91 36.98
CA SER A 660 -26.49 -40.35 37.06
C SER A 660 -27.39 -41.17 36.15
#